data_AF-A0A523PBC2-F1
#
_entry.id   AF-A0A523PBC2-F1
#
_cell.length_a   1.000
_cell.length_b   1.000
_cell.length_c   1.000
_cell.angle_alpha   90.00
_cell.angle_beta   90.00
_cell.angle_gamma   90.00
#
_symmetry.space_group_name_H-M   'P 1'
#
loop_
_entity.id
_entity.type
_entity.pdbx_description
1 polymer ?
#
loop_
_entity_poly.entity_id
_entity_poly.type
_entity_poly.pdbx_seq_one_letter_code
_entity_poly.pdbx_strand_id
1 'polypeptide(L)'
;MALHHARRLIARLGHTPESGLPCDAPERPDRVVLGVRPGFAPSSKPPVRVFLGTEPAQHRAERTFVWSIERVRDPARVYEIYLMRDLRGFDRRRWLTGFTGYRFAIPAFAGGEGRAIYNDVDQIYLADPAELFDTELGEHAFLALPARGSKGMDTSVMLLDCARMSSVWTLAGARHERKRALLERALAEPDRMGALDPTWNARDSEYREGQSRLIHYTILHTQPWMPLPDQYVYQRNPQGHVWLALEREADAAGFQLFGPDRPSARLRSRLARTTSDATESGPRELPRDVAERLRELFAEAEVQSLLVYGPEVVDVARDLPGLRVTRCDPRAATRDELVPPASDAVLALDGLDRVPSEDVPWVLDGLFSSARTCVAIVAPAAGTSSRPRSAEWWTERLTAAGERNPGVHWEVLTTPGSQTRRERLAVHSGGRPPHSGPPVVWVLSDGRPGHTAQSVALADALGWPYETKALSFRKLASLHLLHDRLLGATRATVDRVRSDALEEPWPDLVVAAGRRTAPVARWIAAQSRGRTRLVQLGRKGGHVADSFDLVVTPEHCRYPPHKKRLETRLPINPITSAGLAEAHERFQGLFDSGPRPHVALLVGGSIGRYRLDAATARRLGEESIAAARDIGGSVFAITSRRTSAEAATALEAALGSESRLHRWRPAEERNPYPAYLALADVIIVSGESESMLADAIATGKPVYMFPLPGRASGVKGRFQRWVYDRSQEQPLNKRGTVRPQRGLERLCARLVEGGFVEPPRDLELMHEGLLRDGFVRRLGAPILLSPAAPPAREVEHVARRVRQLFGLEAAHADPAAREAREMEHV
;
A
#
# COMPACT_ATOMS: atom_id res chain seq x y z
N MET A 1 28.86 15.38 -5.81
CA MET A 1 27.82 14.36 -6.05
C MET A 1 26.39 14.82 -5.73
N ALA A 2 26.11 15.53 -4.62
CA ALA A 2 24.77 16.05 -4.32
C ALA A 2 24.22 17.04 -5.39
N LEU A 3 25.08 17.88 -5.98
CA LEU A 3 24.70 18.74 -7.12
C LEU A 3 24.40 17.97 -8.42
N HIS A 4 25.02 16.80 -8.62
CA HIS A 4 24.79 15.96 -9.81
C HIS A 4 23.45 15.20 -9.69
N HIS A 5 23.09 14.76 -8.47
CA HIS A 5 21.75 14.27 -8.17
C HIS A 5 20.69 15.37 -8.24
N ALA A 6 20.98 16.60 -7.80
CA ALA A 6 20.07 17.74 -7.94
C ALA A 6 19.85 18.12 -9.42
N ARG A 7 20.88 18.06 -10.28
CA ARG A 7 20.74 18.25 -11.73
C ARG A 7 19.93 17.14 -12.41
N ARG A 8 20.04 15.87 -11.98
CA ARG A 8 19.15 14.78 -12.44
C ARG A 8 17.72 14.94 -11.92
N LEU A 9 17.53 15.48 -10.72
CA LEU A 9 16.21 15.80 -10.18
C LEU A 9 15.56 16.96 -10.96
N ILE A 10 16.34 18.00 -11.30
CA ILE A 10 15.88 19.14 -12.11
C ILE A 10 15.61 18.72 -13.57
N ALA A 11 16.39 17.79 -14.13
CA ALA A 11 16.12 17.21 -15.45
C ALA A 11 14.86 16.31 -15.46
N ARG A 12 14.49 15.70 -14.33
CA ARG A 12 13.22 14.95 -14.16
C ARG A 12 12.02 15.84 -13.82
N LEU A 13 12.24 17.08 -13.40
CA LEU A 13 11.19 18.06 -13.08
C LEU A 13 10.69 18.84 -14.30
N GLY A 14 11.31 18.64 -15.47
CA GLY A 14 10.83 19.15 -16.75
C GLY A 14 9.98 18.11 -17.48
N HIS A 15 8.71 17.96 -17.11
CA HIS A 15 7.75 17.40 -18.05
C HIS A 15 7.53 18.45 -19.14
N THR A 16 8.22 18.32 -20.28
CA THR A 16 7.91 19.09 -21.49
C THR A 16 6.55 18.62 -22.01
N PRO A 17 5.46 19.42 -21.93
CA PRO A 17 4.12 18.91 -22.22
C PRO A 17 3.81 18.81 -23.73
N GLU A 18 4.77 19.11 -24.61
CA GLU A 18 4.53 19.16 -26.07
C GLU A 18 5.24 18.10 -26.91
N SER A 19 6.35 17.49 -26.46
CA SER A 19 7.11 16.53 -27.30
C SER A 19 6.72 15.05 -27.08
N GLY A 20 5.51 14.78 -26.56
CA GLY A 20 5.24 13.55 -25.81
C GLY A 20 3.87 12.89 -25.99
N LEU A 21 3.09 13.14 -27.05
CA LEU A 21 1.95 12.26 -27.40
C LEU A 21 2.40 11.17 -28.38
N PRO A 22 1.96 9.91 -28.24
CA PRO A 22 2.35 8.88 -29.19
C PRO A 22 1.68 9.15 -30.56
N CYS A 23 2.28 8.68 -31.65
CA CYS A 23 1.80 8.93 -33.02
C CYS A 23 0.35 8.43 -33.22
N ASP A 24 -0.08 7.45 -32.42
CA ASP A 24 -1.41 6.85 -32.39
C ASP A 24 -2.30 7.39 -31.24
N ALA A 25 -2.03 8.59 -30.74
CA ALA A 25 -2.93 9.29 -29.84
C ALA A 25 -4.33 9.45 -30.48
N PRO A 26 -5.42 9.06 -29.80
CA PRO A 26 -6.74 9.08 -30.41
C PRO A 26 -7.25 10.51 -30.55
N GLU A 27 -8.08 10.74 -31.56
CA GLU A 27 -8.73 12.04 -31.80
C GLU A 27 -10.04 12.20 -31.02
N ARG A 28 -10.61 11.08 -30.56
CA ARG A 28 -11.85 10.99 -29.78
C ARG A 28 -11.64 10.13 -28.53
N PRO A 29 -12.39 10.35 -27.45
CA PRO A 29 -12.28 9.54 -26.24
C PRO A 29 -12.68 8.08 -26.47
N ASP A 30 -12.02 7.17 -25.76
CA ASP A 30 -12.43 5.76 -25.70
C ASP A 30 -13.77 5.65 -24.97
N ARG A 31 -14.71 4.89 -25.55
CA ARG A 31 -16.02 4.65 -24.92
C ARG A 31 -16.02 3.30 -24.20
N VAL A 32 -16.15 3.34 -22.88
CA VAL A 32 -16.55 2.23 -22.00
C VAL A 32 -18.08 2.23 -21.88
N VAL A 33 -18.70 1.06 -21.78
CA VAL A 33 -20.16 0.86 -21.84
C VAL A 33 -20.46 -0.21 -20.81
N LEU A 34 -21.19 0.17 -19.78
CA LEU A 34 -21.77 -0.76 -18.83
C LEU A 34 -23.19 -1.05 -19.34
N GLY A 35 -23.38 -2.22 -19.94
CA GLY A 35 -24.66 -2.65 -20.51
C GLY A 35 -25.66 -3.04 -19.44
N VAL A 36 -26.90 -3.37 -19.86
CA VAL A 36 -27.93 -3.91 -18.97
C VAL A 36 -27.40 -5.15 -18.26
N ARG A 37 -27.55 -5.22 -16.94
CA ARG A 37 -27.11 -6.38 -16.18
C ARG A 37 -27.96 -7.60 -16.57
N PRO A 38 -27.37 -8.82 -16.60
CA PRO A 38 -28.12 -10.04 -16.84
C PRO A 38 -29.32 -10.16 -15.88
N GLY A 39 -30.48 -10.53 -16.42
CA GLY A 39 -31.71 -10.70 -15.64
C GLY A 39 -32.61 -9.46 -15.52
N PHE A 40 -32.20 -8.30 -16.07
CA PHE A 40 -33.01 -7.08 -16.06
C PHE A 40 -33.55 -6.74 -17.46
N ALA A 41 -34.79 -6.25 -17.52
CA ALA A 41 -35.35 -5.71 -18.75
C ALA A 41 -34.75 -4.32 -19.04
N PRO A 42 -34.36 -4.00 -20.28
CA PRO A 42 -33.77 -2.69 -20.60
C PRO A 42 -34.70 -1.52 -20.27
N SER A 43 -34.15 -0.49 -19.63
CA SER A 43 -34.83 0.79 -19.39
C SER A 43 -35.14 1.51 -20.71
N SER A 44 -36.30 2.18 -20.78
CA SER A 44 -36.67 3.03 -21.92
C SER A 44 -35.97 4.40 -21.91
N LYS A 45 -35.30 4.75 -20.80
CA LYS A 45 -34.56 6.01 -20.68
C LYS A 45 -33.28 5.99 -21.54
N PRO A 46 -32.83 7.15 -22.05
CA PRO A 46 -31.60 7.21 -22.82
C PRO A 46 -30.37 6.80 -21.98
N PRO A 47 -29.30 6.29 -22.61
CA PRO A 47 -28.06 5.96 -21.90
C PRO A 47 -27.50 7.15 -21.12
N VAL A 48 -26.98 6.88 -19.92
CA VAL A 48 -26.29 7.89 -19.12
C VAL A 48 -24.89 8.10 -19.71
N ARG A 49 -24.60 9.32 -20.17
CA ARG A 49 -23.29 9.66 -20.78
C ARG A 49 -22.41 10.38 -19.77
N VAL A 50 -21.30 9.77 -19.40
CA VAL A 50 -20.30 10.31 -18.45
C VAL A 50 -18.99 10.54 -19.20
N PHE A 51 -18.46 11.75 -19.16
CA PHE A 51 -17.16 12.12 -19.74
C PHE A 51 -16.15 12.28 -18.61
N LEU A 52 -15.15 11.40 -18.59
CA LEU A 52 -14.18 11.30 -17.51
C LEU A 52 -12.84 11.92 -17.90
N GLY A 53 -12.43 12.99 -17.22
CA GLY A 53 -11.09 13.57 -17.34
C GLY A 53 -10.06 12.74 -16.59
N THR A 54 -9.13 12.11 -17.31
CA THR A 54 -8.15 11.16 -16.75
C THR A 54 -6.79 11.26 -17.45
N GLU A 55 -5.79 10.56 -16.94
CA GLU A 55 -4.45 10.44 -17.54
C GLU A 55 -3.84 9.05 -17.23
N PRO A 56 -2.89 8.56 -18.03
CA PRO A 56 -2.38 7.18 -17.90
C PRO A 56 -1.84 6.83 -16.51
N ALA A 57 -1.26 7.80 -15.79
CA ALA A 57 -0.76 7.59 -14.43
C ALA A 57 -1.89 7.26 -13.43
N GLN A 58 -3.13 7.66 -13.71
CA GLN A 58 -4.29 7.51 -12.83
C GLN A 58 -5.14 6.27 -13.15
N HIS A 59 -4.57 5.27 -13.82
CA HIS A 59 -5.27 4.04 -14.20
C HIS A 59 -5.99 3.33 -13.03
N ARG A 60 -5.43 3.36 -11.79
CA ARG A 60 -6.09 2.78 -10.60
C ARG A 60 -7.37 3.55 -10.29
N ALA A 61 -7.27 4.88 -10.23
CA ALA A 61 -8.43 5.75 -9.99
C ALA A 61 -9.47 5.62 -11.11
N GLU A 62 -9.04 5.52 -12.36
CA GLU A 62 -9.95 5.31 -13.50
C GLU A 62 -10.74 4.00 -13.38
N ARG A 63 -10.06 2.90 -13.05
CA ARG A 63 -10.70 1.60 -12.82
C ARG A 63 -11.70 1.66 -11.67
N THR A 64 -11.29 2.23 -10.53
CA THR A 64 -12.14 2.34 -9.33
C THR A 64 -13.31 3.31 -9.53
N PHE A 65 -13.14 4.38 -10.31
CA PHE A 65 -14.22 5.28 -10.72
C PHE A 65 -15.31 4.52 -11.46
N VAL A 66 -14.95 3.78 -12.52
CA VAL A 66 -15.92 3.01 -13.31
C VAL A 66 -16.54 1.90 -12.47
N TRP A 67 -15.76 1.24 -11.61
CA TRP A 67 -16.29 0.25 -10.67
C TRP A 67 -17.31 0.86 -9.72
N SER A 68 -17.07 2.07 -9.20
CA SER A 68 -18.04 2.74 -8.31
C SER A 68 -19.39 2.94 -9.01
N ILE A 69 -19.39 3.32 -10.29
CA ILE A 69 -20.62 3.40 -11.11
C ILE A 69 -21.22 2.01 -11.28
N GLU A 70 -20.41 1.00 -11.62
CA GLU A 70 -20.90 -0.38 -11.74
C GLU A 70 -21.59 -0.81 -10.45
N ARG A 71 -21.14 -0.43 -9.26
CA ARG A 71 -21.77 -0.85 -7.99
C ARG A 71 -23.14 -0.23 -7.77
N VAL A 72 -23.31 1.06 -8.05
CA VAL A 72 -24.48 1.85 -7.63
C VAL A 72 -25.50 2.12 -8.74
N ARG A 73 -25.16 1.83 -10.00
CA ARG A 73 -26.03 2.09 -11.15
C ARG A 73 -27.35 1.30 -11.13
N ASP A 74 -28.38 1.87 -11.76
CA ASP A 74 -29.56 1.14 -12.21
C ASP A 74 -29.13 -0.03 -13.10
N PRO A 75 -29.39 -1.29 -12.69
CA PRO A 75 -29.00 -2.47 -13.45
C PRO A 75 -29.72 -2.58 -14.80
N ALA A 76 -30.87 -1.90 -14.98
CA ALA A 76 -31.65 -1.90 -16.21
C ALA A 76 -31.18 -0.87 -17.25
N ARG A 77 -30.34 0.10 -16.86
CA ARG A 77 -29.94 1.22 -17.73
C ARG A 77 -28.51 1.06 -18.26
N VAL A 78 -28.29 1.58 -19.47
CA VAL A 78 -26.96 1.61 -20.11
C VAL A 78 -26.19 2.86 -19.69
N TYR A 79 -24.90 2.70 -19.38
CA TYR A 79 -24.00 3.80 -19.02
C TYR A 79 -22.84 3.83 -20.01
N GLU A 80 -22.65 4.97 -20.68
CA GLU A 80 -21.56 5.22 -21.62
C GLU A 80 -20.54 6.16 -20.98
N ILE A 81 -19.34 5.64 -20.73
CA ILE A 81 -18.26 6.36 -20.05
C ILE A 81 -17.16 6.65 -21.06
N TYR A 82 -16.91 7.92 -21.34
CA TYR A 82 -15.95 8.40 -22.32
C TYR A 82 -14.66 8.83 -21.63
N LEU A 83 -13.59 8.07 -21.82
CA LEU A 83 -12.28 8.29 -21.19
C LEU A 83 -11.51 9.36 -21.97
N MET A 84 -11.38 10.55 -21.39
CA MET A 84 -10.67 11.68 -21.99
C MET A 84 -9.24 11.77 -21.45
N ARG A 85 -8.32 11.09 -22.14
CA ARG A 85 -6.88 11.08 -21.87
C ARG A 85 -6.09 11.13 -23.17
N ASP A 86 -4.96 11.83 -23.15
CA ASP A 86 -4.01 11.87 -24.27
C ASP A 86 -4.64 12.12 -25.66
N LEU A 87 -5.71 12.92 -25.71
CA LEU A 87 -6.40 13.26 -26.95
C LEU A 87 -5.52 14.18 -27.81
N ARG A 88 -5.42 13.87 -29.09
CA ARG A 88 -4.61 14.62 -30.06
C ARG A 88 -5.20 16.02 -30.32
N GLY A 89 -4.32 17.00 -30.51
CA GLY A 89 -4.67 18.35 -30.96
C GLY A 89 -4.96 19.36 -29.86
N PHE A 90 -4.74 19.03 -28.59
CA PHE A 90 -4.93 19.95 -27.45
C PHE A 90 -3.61 20.55 -26.96
N ASP A 91 -3.55 21.87 -26.71
CA ASP A 91 -2.44 22.51 -26.02
C ASP A 91 -2.58 22.34 -24.50
N ARG A 92 -1.80 21.38 -23.96
CA ARG A 92 -1.85 20.99 -22.55
C ARG A 92 -0.80 21.68 -21.69
N ARG A 93 0.07 22.54 -22.25
CA ARG A 93 1.25 23.08 -21.54
C ARG A 93 0.95 23.83 -20.25
N ARG A 94 -0.25 24.39 -20.16
CA ARG A 94 -0.69 25.26 -19.06
C ARG A 94 -1.70 24.58 -18.15
N TRP A 95 -1.98 23.30 -18.36
CA TRP A 95 -2.94 22.57 -17.55
C TRP A 95 -2.27 22.11 -16.26
N LEU A 96 -3.02 22.18 -15.16
CA LEU A 96 -2.54 21.68 -13.87
C LEU A 96 -2.54 20.14 -13.85
N THR A 97 -3.55 19.53 -14.47
CA THR A 97 -3.69 18.09 -14.68
C THR A 97 -3.71 17.80 -16.18
N GLY A 98 -3.32 16.58 -16.60
CA GLY A 98 -3.26 16.20 -18.02
C GLY A 98 -4.59 16.28 -18.80
N PHE A 99 -5.71 16.56 -18.12
CA PHE A 99 -7.07 16.56 -18.65
C PHE A 99 -7.88 17.85 -18.41
N THR A 100 -7.30 18.89 -17.80
CA THR A 100 -8.04 20.10 -17.35
C THR A 100 -8.97 20.70 -18.42
N GLY A 101 -8.56 20.76 -19.69
CA GLY A 101 -9.32 21.41 -20.76
C GLY A 101 -10.32 20.50 -21.50
N TYR A 102 -10.26 19.18 -21.34
CA TYR A 102 -11.10 18.26 -22.12
C TYR A 102 -12.60 18.45 -21.87
N ARG A 103 -12.99 18.92 -20.67
CA ARG A 103 -14.38 19.21 -20.31
C ARG A 103 -15.09 20.19 -21.25
N PHE A 104 -14.34 21.06 -21.92
CA PHE A 104 -14.90 22.03 -22.86
C PHE A 104 -15.06 21.48 -24.28
N ALA A 105 -14.59 20.25 -24.54
CA ALA A 105 -14.81 19.57 -25.82
C ALA A 105 -16.02 18.62 -25.79
N ILE A 106 -16.65 18.43 -24.62
CA ILE A 106 -17.78 17.50 -24.43
C ILE A 106 -18.92 17.74 -25.42
N PRO A 107 -19.40 18.98 -25.66
CA PRO A 107 -20.47 19.20 -26.63
C PRO A 107 -20.11 18.64 -28.01
N ALA A 108 -18.89 18.86 -28.48
CA ALA A 108 -18.42 18.33 -29.76
C ALA A 108 -18.29 16.80 -29.77
N PHE A 109 -17.78 16.20 -28.68
CA PHE A 109 -17.66 14.74 -28.58
C PHE A 109 -19.01 14.02 -28.41
N ALA A 110 -20.01 14.71 -27.85
CA ALA A 110 -21.39 14.26 -27.77
C ALA A 110 -22.19 14.51 -29.06
N GLY A 111 -21.57 15.06 -30.11
CA GLY A 111 -22.24 15.38 -31.38
C GLY A 111 -23.12 16.63 -31.35
N GLY A 112 -23.05 17.42 -30.28
CA GLY A 112 -23.90 18.60 -30.09
C GLY A 112 -25.32 18.26 -29.66
N GLU A 113 -25.57 17.06 -29.14
CA GLU A 113 -26.92 16.59 -28.84
C GLU A 113 -27.02 15.94 -27.45
N GLY A 114 -28.20 16.02 -26.83
CA GLY A 114 -28.55 15.37 -25.56
C GLY A 114 -27.80 15.90 -24.34
N ARG A 115 -27.86 15.14 -23.22
CA ARG A 115 -27.20 15.49 -21.95
C ARG A 115 -25.88 14.74 -21.72
N ALA A 116 -24.98 15.33 -20.94
CA ALA A 116 -23.72 14.69 -20.55
C ALA A 116 -23.31 15.09 -19.13
N ILE A 117 -22.73 14.16 -18.38
CA ILE A 117 -22.03 14.46 -17.12
C ILE A 117 -20.54 14.60 -17.40
N TYR A 118 -19.89 15.57 -16.78
CA TYR A 118 -18.43 15.61 -16.66
C TYR A 118 -17.99 15.23 -15.24
N ASN A 119 -16.95 14.40 -15.13
CA ASN A 119 -16.26 14.11 -13.87
C ASN A 119 -14.74 14.19 -14.04
N ASP A 120 -14.04 14.64 -12.99
CA ASP A 120 -12.61 14.39 -12.82
C ASP A 120 -12.41 12.96 -12.25
N VAL A 121 -11.32 12.27 -12.60
CA VAL A 121 -11.08 10.88 -12.20
C VAL A 121 -10.86 10.67 -10.69
N ASP A 122 -10.63 11.74 -9.95
CA ASP A 122 -10.43 11.75 -8.50
C ASP A 122 -11.75 11.75 -7.70
N GLN A 123 -12.83 11.27 -8.32
CA GLN A 123 -14.18 11.23 -7.75
C GLN A 123 -14.69 9.79 -7.64
N ILE A 124 -15.64 9.55 -6.73
CA ILE A 124 -16.26 8.23 -6.53
C ILE A 124 -17.75 8.38 -6.32
N TYR A 125 -18.54 7.61 -7.09
CA TYR A 125 -19.99 7.55 -6.95
C TYR A 125 -20.40 6.66 -5.79
N LEU A 126 -21.30 7.18 -4.95
CA LEU A 126 -21.98 6.47 -3.87
C LEU A 126 -23.49 6.32 -4.14
N ALA A 127 -24.00 7.05 -5.13
CA ALA A 127 -25.36 6.94 -5.64
C ALA A 127 -25.33 6.89 -7.18
N ASP A 128 -26.43 6.45 -7.79
CA ASP A 128 -26.54 6.25 -9.23
C ASP A 128 -26.34 7.57 -10.02
N PRO A 129 -25.33 7.69 -10.91
CA PRO A 129 -25.18 8.86 -11.77
C PRO A 129 -26.40 9.17 -12.65
N ALA A 130 -27.29 8.20 -12.89
CA ALA A 130 -28.56 8.44 -13.58
C ALA A 130 -29.43 9.49 -12.88
N GLU A 131 -29.40 9.57 -11.56
CA GLU A 131 -30.14 10.58 -10.80
C GLU A 131 -29.63 11.98 -11.14
N LEU A 132 -28.30 12.17 -11.18
CA LEU A 132 -27.71 13.43 -11.62
C LEU A 132 -28.06 13.71 -13.09
N PHE A 133 -27.94 12.71 -13.96
CA PHE A 133 -28.20 12.85 -15.40
C PHE A 133 -29.64 13.29 -15.71
N ASP A 134 -30.59 12.77 -14.94
CA ASP A 134 -32.03 13.02 -15.13
C ASP A 134 -32.47 14.36 -14.48
N THR A 135 -31.64 14.97 -13.63
CA THR A 135 -31.89 16.30 -13.02
C THR A 135 -32.38 17.32 -14.06
N GLU A 136 -33.42 18.07 -13.71
CA GLU A 136 -33.94 19.13 -14.56
C GLU A 136 -32.95 20.30 -14.67
N LEU A 137 -32.63 20.68 -15.91
CA LEU A 137 -31.75 21.82 -16.20
C LEU A 137 -32.52 23.16 -16.24
N GLY A 138 -33.84 23.13 -16.42
CA GLY A 138 -34.65 24.34 -16.62
C GLY A 138 -34.15 25.18 -17.80
N GLU A 139 -33.97 26.48 -17.58
CA GLU A 139 -33.41 27.42 -18.55
C GLU A 139 -31.87 27.32 -18.68
N HIS A 140 -31.21 26.58 -17.77
CA HIS A 140 -29.76 26.49 -17.73
C HIS A 140 -29.21 25.58 -18.84
N ALA A 141 -28.02 25.91 -19.35
CA ALA A 141 -27.30 25.05 -20.29
C ALA A 141 -26.39 24.04 -19.58
N PHE A 142 -26.00 24.31 -18.34
CA PHE A 142 -25.28 23.35 -17.50
C PHE A 142 -25.45 23.66 -16.00
N LEU A 143 -25.28 22.65 -15.15
CA LEU A 143 -25.21 22.78 -13.69
C LEU A 143 -23.77 22.60 -13.23
N ALA A 144 -23.31 23.46 -12.30
CA ALA A 144 -22.01 23.37 -11.66
C ALA A 144 -22.06 23.95 -10.25
N LEU A 145 -21.06 23.66 -9.41
CA LEU A 145 -20.97 24.29 -8.10
C LEU A 145 -20.42 25.72 -8.20
N PRO A 146 -20.90 26.68 -7.38
CA PRO A 146 -20.27 27.98 -7.28
C PRO A 146 -18.87 27.86 -6.66
N ALA A 147 -17.91 28.65 -7.15
CA ALA A 147 -16.55 28.65 -6.60
C ALA A 147 -16.51 29.32 -5.23
N ARG A 148 -15.76 28.74 -4.27
CA ARG A 148 -15.52 29.37 -2.96
C ARG A 148 -14.60 30.60 -3.10
N GLY A 149 -15.02 31.74 -2.55
CA GLY A 149 -14.16 32.90 -2.28
C GLY A 149 -13.72 33.74 -3.49
N SER A 150 -14.23 33.48 -4.70
CA SER A 150 -14.00 34.32 -5.89
C SER A 150 -15.15 34.19 -6.89
N LYS A 151 -15.41 35.24 -7.70
CA LYS A 151 -16.33 35.15 -8.85
C LYS A 151 -15.92 33.99 -9.77
N GLY A 152 -16.75 32.96 -9.90
CA GLY A 152 -16.49 31.80 -10.76
C GLY A 152 -17.27 30.54 -10.34
N MET A 153 -16.98 29.44 -11.02
CA MET A 153 -17.61 28.12 -10.78
C MET A 153 -16.53 27.03 -10.58
N ASP A 154 -16.91 25.97 -9.89
CA ASP A 154 -16.17 24.71 -9.82
C ASP A 154 -16.69 23.77 -10.91
N THR A 155 -15.85 23.50 -11.91
CA THR A 155 -16.20 22.64 -13.05
C THR A 155 -15.70 21.21 -12.90
N SER A 156 -15.30 20.75 -11.70
CA SER A 156 -14.86 19.37 -11.48
C SER A 156 -15.98 18.35 -11.69
N VAL A 157 -17.23 18.76 -11.51
CA VAL A 157 -18.45 18.00 -11.85
C VAL A 157 -19.41 18.93 -12.56
N MET A 158 -20.00 18.48 -13.67
CA MET A 158 -21.03 19.25 -14.37
C MET A 158 -22.09 18.34 -14.98
N LEU A 159 -23.34 18.80 -15.04
CA LEU A 159 -24.37 18.27 -15.93
C LEU A 159 -24.56 19.26 -17.07
N LEU A 160 -24.46 18.82 -18.33
CA LEU A 160 -24.53 19.67 -19.51
C LEU A 160 -25.70 19.30 -20.42
N ASP A 161 -26.31 20.30 -21.03
CA ASP A 161 -27.02 20.19 -22.30
C ASP A 161 -26.03 20.45 -23.44
N CYS A 162 -25.72 19.41 -24.21
CA CYS A 162 -24.70 19.50 -25.26
C CYS A 162 -25.15 20.36 -26.45
N ALA A 163 -26.46 20.45 -26.71
CA ALA A 163 -26.98 21.31 -27.78
C ALA A 163 -26.82 22.78 -27.41
N ARG A 164 -27.28 23.17 -26.20
CA ARG A 164 -27.17 24.54 -25.70
C ARG A 164 -25.73 25.01 -25.52
N MET A 165 -24.79 24.09 -25.26
CA MET A 165 -23.36 24.42 -25.06
C MET A 165 -22.50 24.34 -26.33
N SER A 166 -23.00 23.77 -27.43
CA SER A 166 -22.24 23.53 -28.66
C SER A 166 -21.67 24.81 -29.30
N SER A 167 -22.38 25.92 -29.20
CA SER A 167 -21.98 27.23 -29.76
C SER A 167 -20.94 27.97 -28.90
N VAL A 168 -20.89 27.68 -27.60
CA VAL A 168 -20.02 28.37 -26.64
C VAL A 168 -18.70 27.62 -26.45
N TRP A 169 -18.79 26.31 -26.24
CA TRP A 169 -17.68 25.42 -25.99
C TRP A 169 -17.40 24.58 -27.24
N THR A 170 -16.71 25.19 -28.20
CA THR A 170 -16.33 24.57 -29.45
C THR A 170 -15.06 23.72 -29.28
N LEU A 171 -14.89 22.71 -30.15
CA LEU A 171 -13.68 21.88 -30.15
C LEU A 171 -12.41 22.69 -30.40
N ALA A 172 -12.46 23.66 -31.32
CA ALA A 172 -11.33 24.56 -31.60
C ALA A 172 -10.96 25.40 -30.36
N GLY A 173 -11.98 25.94 -29.67
CA GLY A 173 -11.78 26.67 -28.42
C GLY A 173 -11.16 25.79 -27.34
N ALA A 174 -11.71 24.59 -27.13
CA ALA A 174 -11.19 23.64 -26.14
C ALA A 174 -9.73 23.21 -26.41
N ARG A 175 -9.30 23.18 -27.68
CA ARG A 175 -7.94 22.80 -28.09
C ARG A 175 -6.89 23.88 -27.85
N HIS A 176 -7.23 25.16 -27.98
CA HIS A 176 -6.25 26.24 -28.06
C HIS A 176 -6.45 27.36 -27.03
N GLU A 177 -7.66 27.52 -26.49
CA GLU A 177 -7.98 28.61 -25.57
C GLU A 177 -7.69 28.26 -24.10
N ARG A 178 -7.62 29.30 -23.27
CA ARG A 178 -7.44 29.14 -21.83
C ARG A 178 -8.78 28.81 -21.16
N LYS A 179 -8.75 27.90 -20.18
CA LYS A 179 -9.90 27.58 -19.31
C LYS A 179 -10.66 28.82 -18.83
N ARG A 180 -9.95 29.86 -18.41
CA ARG A 180 -10.57 31.11 -17.93
C ARG A 180 -11.43 31.78 -19.00
N ALA A 181 -10.94 31.89 -20.24
CA ALA A 181 -11.68 32.53 -21.33
C ALA A 181 -12.93 31.73 -21.71
N LEU A 182 -12.83 30.39 -21.75
CA LEU A 182 -13.95 29.50 -22.02
C LEU A 182 -15.05 29.60 -20.94
N LEU A 183 -14.65 29.77 -19.68
CA LEU A 183 -15.58 29.98 -18.56
C LEU A 183 -16.21 31.37 -18.59
N GLU A 184 -15.42 32.43 -18.82
CA GLU A 184 -15.93 33.80 -18.94
C GLU A 184 -16.94 33.92 -20.08
N ARG A 185 -16.70 33.26 -21.22
CA ARG A 185 -17.66 33.19 -22.34
C ARG A 185 -18.96 32.50 -21.95
N ALA A 186 -18.89 31.38 -21.22
CA ALA A 186 -20.08 30.68 -20.75
C ALA A 186 -20.85 31.46 -19.68
N LEU A 187 -20.18 32.29 -18.89
CA LEU A 187 -20.81 33.10 -17.84
C LEU A 187 -21.28 34.48 -18.31
N ALA A 188 -20.99 34.86 -19.56
CA ALA A 188 -21.45 36.13 -20.12
C ALA A 188 -22.99 36.19 -20.22
N GLU A 189 -23.65 35.04 -20.27
CA GLU A 189 -25.10 34.92 -20.25
C GLU A 189 -25.59 34.49 -18.85
N PRO A 190 -26.36 35.35 -18.13
CA PRO A 190 -26.68 35.18 -16.72
C PRO A 190 -27.34 33.84 -16.35
N ASP A 191 -28.23 33.32 -17.19
CA ASP A 191 -29.01 32.13 -16.90
C ASP A 191 -28.41 30.84 -17.48
N ARG A 192 -27.23 30.91 -18.08
CA ARG A 192 -26.61 29.76 -18.74
C ARG A 192 -26.14 28.70 -17.74
N MET A 193 -25.83 29.10 -16.50
CA MET A 193 -25.38 28.20 -15.43
C MET A 193 -26.42 28.11 -14.32
N GLY A 194 -26.78 26.89 -13.94
CA GLY A 194 -27.53 26.60 -12.71
C GLY A 194 -26.65 26.07 -11.58
N ALA A 195 -27.17 26.10 -10.36
CA ALA A 195 -26.48 25.54 -9.20
C ALA A 195 -26.64 24.00 -9.15
N LEU A 196 -25.51 23.31 -9.01
CA LEU A 196 -25.49 21.87 -8.74
C LEU A 196 -25.72 21.61 -7.24
N ASP A 197 -26.46 20.55 -6.90
CA ASP A 197 -26.56 20.09 -5.50
C ASP A 197 -25.16 19.66 -4.99
N PRO A 198 -24.67 20.23 -3.87
CA PRO A 198 -23.35 19.92 -3.32
C PRO A 198 -23.14 18.46 -2.92
N THR A 199 -24.20 17.67 -2.74
CA THR A 199 -24.05 16.22 -2.48
C THR A 199 -23.39 15.48 -3.66
N TRP A 200 -23.50 16.02 -4.88
CA TRP A 200 -22.85 15.51 -6.10
C TRP A 200 -21.40 15.97 -6.27
N ASN A 201 -20.80 16.62 -5.27
CA ASN A 201 -19.38 17.00 -5.29
C ASN A 201 -18.86 17.27 -3.87
N ALA A 202 -18.99 16.27 -2.98
CA ALA A 202 -18.56 16.38 -1.60
C ALA A 202 -17.04 16.23 -1.50
N ARG A 203 -16.32 17.34 -1.26
CA ARG A 203 -14.86 17.34 -1.12
C ARG A 203 -14.40 16.59 0.13
N ASP A 204 -13.09 16.36 0.25
CA ASP A 204 -12.46 15.57 1.33
C ASP A 204 -13.00 15.85 2.75
N SER A 205 -13.20 17.12 3.12
CA SER A 205 -13.69 17.53 4.44
C SER A 205 -15.21 17.74 4.52
N GLU A 206 -15.90 17.63 3.38
CA GLU A 206 -17.34 17.87 3.24
C GLU A 206 -18.13 16.56 3.16
N TYR A 207 -17.43 15.43 2.94
CA TYR A 207 -18.03 14.11 2.93
C TYR A 207 -18.80 13.81 4.21
N ARG A 208 -20.01 13.30 4.04
CA ARG A 208 -20.88 12.79 5.10
C ARG A 208 -21.46 11.46 4.64
N GLU A 209 -21.15 10.41 5.40
CA GLU A 209 -21.65 9.07 5.14
C GLU A 209 -23.19 9.05 5.10
N GLY A 210 -23.75 8.33 4.12
CA GLY A 210 -25.19 8.27 3.88
C GLY A 210 -25.84 9.54 3.30
N GLN A 211 -25.12 10.67 3.21
CA GLN A 211 -25.66 11.93 2.65
C GLN A 211 -24.98 12.33 1.33
N SER A 212 -23.67 12.15 1.22
CA SER A 212 -22.93 12.47 0.01
C SER A 212 -23.20 11.44 -1.10
N ARG A 213 -23.47 11.91 -2.32
CA ARG A 213 -23.71 11.07 -3.50
C ARG A 213 -22.45 10.86 -4.35
N LEU A 214 -21.52 11.81 -4.30
CA LEU A 214 -20.22 11.74 -4.96
C LEU A 214 -19.13 12.30 -4.02
N ILE A 215 -18.09 11.51 -3.74
CA ILE A 215 -16.90 11.99 -3.04
C ILE A 215 -15.92 12.58 -4.05
N HIS A 216 -15.29 13.73 -3.74
CA HIS A 216 -14.21 14.32 -4.52
C HIS A 216 -12.92 14.42 -3.68
N TYR A 217 -11.91 13.62 -4.05
CA TYR A 217 -10.57 13.62 -3.43
C TYR A 217 -9.70 14.75 -3.99
N THR A 218 -10.02 15.99 -3.63
CA THR A 218 -9.41 17.22 -4.12
C THR A 218 -7.95 17.43 -3.70
N ILE A 219 -7.52 16.80 -2.60
CA ILE A 219 -6.19 17.01 -2.02
C ILE A 219 -5.19 16.00 -2.60
N LEU A 220 -4.45 16.40 -3.63
CA LEU A 220 -3.53 15.54 -4.40
C LEU A 220 -2.57 14.68 -3.56
N HIS A 221 -2.08 15.20 -2.43
CA HIS A 221 -1.09 14.53 -1.58
C HIS A 221 -1.74 13.71 -0.45
N THR A 222 -3.06 13.54 -0.46
CA THR A 222 -3.77 12.55 0.37
C THR A 222 -4.52 11.52 -0.47
N GLN A 223 -4.59 11.68 -1.79
CA GLN A 223 -5.28 10.73 -2.69
C GLN A 223 -4.82 9.27 -2.45
N PRO A 224 -5.75 8.35 -2.12
CA PRO A 224 -5.40 6.97 -1.69
C PRO A 224 -4.59 6.14 -2.69
N TRP A 225 -4.75 6.40 -3.99
CA TRP A 225 -4.06 5.68 -5.07
C TRP A 225 -2.65 6.20 -5.36
N MET A 226 -2.24 7.30 -4.72
CA MET A 226 -0.90 7.89 -4.81
C MET A 226 -0.40 8.12 -6.25
N PRO A 227 -1.08 8.93 -7.08
CA PRO A 227 -0.80 8.99 -8.52
C PRO A 227 0.56 9.58 -8.90
N LEU A 228 1.17 10.40 -8.04
CA LEU A 228 2.40 11.16 -8.35
C LEU A 228 3.42 11.09 -7.19
N PRO A 229 3.96 9.91 -6.86
CA PRO A 229 4.86 9.69 -5.70
C PRO A 229 6.20 10.44 -5.81
N ASP A 230 6.65 10.76 -7.03
CA ASP A 230 7.84 11.60 -7.23
C ASP A 230 7.58 13.09 -6.91
N GLN A 231 6.33 13.53 -6.94
CA GLN A 231 5.97 14.93 -6.72
C GLN A 231 5.60 15.21 -5.26
N TYR A 232 4.91 14.28 -4.60
CA TYR A 232 4.34 14.50 -3.27
C TYR A 232 4.82 13.45 -2.27
N VAL A 233 4.85 13.83 -0.99
CA VAL A 233 4.93 12.87 0.11
C VAL A 233 3.50 12.69 0.62
N TYR A 234 2.97 11.49 0.46
CA TYR A 234 1.58 11.22 0.77
C TYR A 234 1.29 11.26 2.27
N GLN A 235 0.13 11.77 2.62
CA GLN A 235 -0.44 11.75 3.98
C GLN A 235 -1.74 10.95 3.96
N ARG A 236 -2.22 10.55 5.14
CA ARG A 236 -3.47 9.79 5.27
C ARG A 236 -4.67 10.66 4.91
N ASN A 237 -5.55 10.15 4.06
CA ASN A 237 -6.88 10.72 3.85
C ASN A 237 -7.85 10.12 4.88
N PRO A 238 -8.61 10.94 5.63
CA PRO A 238 -9.62 10.44 6.55
C PRO A 238 -10.64 9.50 5.87
N GLN A 239 -11.03 9.83 4.63
CA GLN A 239 -12.01 9.10 3.83
C GLN A 239 -11.36 8.15 2.80
N GLY A 240 -10.06 7.89 2.94
CA GLY A 240 -9.34 7.02 2.01
C GLY A 240 -9.80 5.55 2.06
N HIS A 241 -10.42 5.15 3.18
CA HIS A 241 -10.94 3.80 3.37
C HIS A 241 -12.06 3.44 2.37
N VAL A 242 -12.89 4.41 1.98
CA VAL A 242 -13.96 4.23 0.98
C VAL A 242 -13.38 3.81 -0.38
N TRP A 243 -12.41 4.57 -0.87
CA TRP A 243 -11.74 4.28 -2.14
C TRP A 243 -10.99 2.94 -2.10
N LEU A 244 -10.27 2.68 -1.01
CA LEU A 244 -9.52 1.42 -0.86
C LEU A 244 -10.44 0.20 -0.78
N ALA A 245 -11.65 0.34 -0.22
CA ALA A 245 -12.65 -0.74 -0.21
C ALA A 245 -13.16 -1.04 -1.62
N LEU A 246 -13.51 -0.02 -2.40
CA LEU A 246 -13.94 -0.18 -3.79
C LEU A 246 -12.84 -0.78 -4.67
N GLU A 247 -11.58 -0.39 -4.45
CA GLU A 247 -10.47 -1.00 -5.18
C GLU A 247 -10.36 -2.50 -4.88
N ARG A 248 -10.43 -2.90 -3.60
CA ARG A 248 -10.43 -4.32 -3.19
C ARG A 248 -11.62 -5.08 -3.76
N GLU A 249 -12.81 -4.47 -3.80
CA GLU A 249 -13.97 -5.10 -4.44
C GLU A 249 -13.77 -5.31 -5.95
N ALA A 250 -13.18 -4.32 -6.65
CA ALA A 250 -12.87 -4.43 -8.06
C ALA A 250 -11.84 -5.53 -8.33
N ASP A 251 -10.80 -5.63 -7.49
CA ASP A 251 -9.81 -6.70 -7.58
C ASP A 251 -10.43 -8.07 -7.30
N ALA A 252 -11.32 -8.19 -6.30
CA ALA A 252 -12.03 -9.43 -5.98
C ALA A 252 -12.93 -9.89 -7.14
N ALA A 253 -13.51 -8.95 -7.87
CA ALA A 253 -14.34 -9.21 -9.03
C ALA A 253 -13.53 -9.44 -10.32
N GLY A 254 -12.20 -9.29 -10.28
CA GLY A 254 -11.36 -9.34 -11.49
C GLY A 254 -11.70 -8.25 -12.51
N PHE A 255 -12.25 -7.12 -12.05
CA PHE A 255 -12.80 -6.09 -12.93
C PHE A 255 -11.70 -5.36 -13.71
N GLN A 256 -11.81 -5.35 -15.04
CA GLN A 256 -10.96 -4.58 -15.94
C GLN A 256 -11.83 -3.73 -16.87
N LEU A 257 -11.32 -2.56 -17.27
CA LEU A 257 -12.04 -1.64 -18.18
C LEU A 257 -12.09 -2.15 -19.61
N PHE A 258 -11.05 -2.88 -20.01
CA PHE A 258 -10.87 -3.45 -21.33
C PHE A 258 -10.62 -4.95 -21.18
N GLY A 259 -10.95 -5.69 -22.21
CA GLY A 259 -10.80 -7.14 -22.25
C GLY A 259 -10.77 -7.64 -23.69
N PRO A 260 -10.66 -8.96 -23.90
CA PRO A 260 -10.61 -9.56 -25.24
C PRO A 260 -11.87 -9.22 -26.07
N ASP A 261 -13.05 -9.18 -25.46
CA ASP A 261 -14.28 -8.82 -26.17
C ASP A 261 -14.40 -7.33 -26.46
N ARG A 262 -13.66 -6.50 -25.72
CA ARG A 262 -13.76 -5.04 -25.76
C ARG A 262 -12.38 -4.38 -25.60
N PRO A 263 -11.47 -4.55 -26.57
CA PRO A 263 -10.15 -3.93 -26.52
C PRO A 263 -10.24 -2.41 -26.69
N SER A 264 -9.18 -1.69 -26.30
CA SER A 264 -9.09 -0.24 -26.50
C SER A 264 -9.19 0.15 -27.98
N ALA A 265 -9.59 1.40 -28.28
CA ALA A 265 -9.63 1.86 -29.67
C ALA A 265 -8.24 1.80 -30.34
N ARG A 266 -7.17 2.09 -29.58
CA ARG A 266 -5.79 2.00 -30.09
C ARG A 266 -5.45 0.58 -30.53
N LEU A 267 -5.77 -0.42 -29.72
CA LEU A 267 -5.51 -1.81 -30.07
C LEU A 267 -6.37 -2.24 -31.25
N ARG A 268 -7.66 -1.91 -31.28
CA ARG A 268 -8.54 -2.17 -32.43
C ARG A 268 -7.98 -1.60 -33.74
N SER A 269 -7.57 -0.33 -33.72
CA SER A 269 -6.99 0.34 -34.90
C SER A 269 -5.67 -0.29 -35.34
N ARG A 270 -4.85 -0.78 -34.40
CA ARG A 270 -3.62 -1.51 -34.72
C ARG A 270 -3.97 -2.86 -35.35
N LEU A 271 -4.80 -3.68 -34.71
CA LEU A 271 -5.21 -5.00 -35.22
C LEU A 271 -5.83 -4.91 -36.63
N ALA A 272 -6.56 -3.83 -36.92
CA ALA A 272 -7.13 -3.60 -38.26
C ALA A 272 -6.08 -3.23 -39.34
N ARG A 273 -4.89 -2.76 -38.96
CA ARG A 273 -3.81 -2.34 -39.88
C ARG A 273 -2.79 -3.45 -40.17
N THR A 274 -2.68 -4.46 -39.30
CA THR A 274 -1.53 -5.38 -39.27
C THR A 274 -1.61 -6.54 -40.27
N THR A 275 -2.50 -6.51 -41.27
CA THR A 275 -2.52 -7.53 -42.33
C THR A 275 -1.41 -7.39 -43.38
N SER A 276 -0.56 -6.34 -43.35
CA SER A 276 0.40 -6.07 -44.44
C SER A 276 1.88 -5.83 -44.05
N ASP A 277 2.24 -5.72 -42.77
CA ASP A 277 3.59 -5.22 -42.35
C ASP A 277 4.31 -6.10 -41.30
N ALA A 278 3.95 -7.39 -41.22
CA ALA A 278 4.65 -8.35 -40.36
C ALA A 278 6.01 -8.72 -40.97
N THR A 279 7.02 -7.89 -40.76
CA THR A 279 8.41 -8.28 -41.00
C THR A 279 8.79 -9.35 -39.97
N GLU A 280 8.95 -10.59 -40.45
CA GLU A 280 9.53 -11.67 -39.66
C GLU A 280 10.84 -11.19 -39.04
N SER A 281 10.85 -11.11 -37.71
CA SER A 281 12.08 -10.85 -36.98
C SER A 281 12.82 -12.17 -36.88
N GLY A 282 14.03 -12.22 -37.42
CA GLY A 282 14.90 -13.38 -37.33
C GLY A 282 15.22 -13.77 -35.88
N PRO A 283 15.87 -14.93 -35.67
CA PRO A 283 16.14 -15.45 -34.34
C PRO A 283 16.93 -14.46 -33.49
N ARG A 284 16.53 -14.28 -32.24
CA ARG A 284 17.16 -13.36 -31.28
C ARG A 284 18.02 -14.11 -30.30
N GLU A 285 19.27 -13.67 -30.17
CA GLU A 285 20.19 -14.09 -29.10
C GLU A 285 20.00 -13.18 -27.87
N LEU A 286 19.82 -13.81 -26.71
CA LEU A 286 19.63 -13.10 -25.44
C LEU A 286 20.99 -12.80 -24.79
N PRO A 287 21.13 -11.69 -24.04
CA PRO A 287 22.31 -11.47 -23.20
C PRO A 287 22.57 -12.69 -22.31
N ARG A 288 23.84 -13.07 -22.17
CA ARG A 288 24.25 -14.31 -21.47
C ARG A 288 23.67 -14.41 -20.05
N ASP A 289 23.69 -13.33 -19.30
CA ASP A 289 23.17 -13.25 -17.93
C ASP A 289 21.64 -13.42 -17.87
N VAL A 290 20.91 -12.90 -18.86
CA VAL A 290 19.47 -13.12 -19.03
C VAL A 290 19.19 -14.58 -19.35
N ALA A 291 19.92 -15.17 -20.30
CA ALA A 291 19.75 -16.56 -20.69
C ALA A 291 20.08 -17.52 -19.53
N GLU A 292 21.17 -17.28 -18.79
CA GLU A 292 21.52 -18.05 -17.59
C GLU A 292 20.40 -18.01 -16.54
N ARG A 293 19.83 -16.84 -16.22
CA ARG A 293 18.74 -16.75 -15.24
C ARG A 293 17.46 -17.45 -15.70
N LEU A 294 17.09 -17.31 -16.98
CA LEU A 294 15.91 -18.00 -17.51
C LEU A 294 16.07 -19.52 -17.43
N ARG A 295 17.27 -20.05 -17.70
CA ARG A 295 17.56 -21.48 -17.52
C ARG A 295 17.45 -21.91 -16.06
N GLU A 296 18.02 -21.14 -15.13
CA GLU A 296 17.86 -21.39 -13.69
C GLU A 296 16.39 -21.43 -13.28
N LEU A 297 15.60 -20.42 -13.68
CA LEU A 297 14.17 -20.35 -13.37
C LEU A 297 13.40 -21.55 -13.92
N PHE A 298 13.64 -21.92 -15.18
CA PHE A 298 12.92 -23.02 -15.82
C PHE A 298 13.34 -24.39 -15.27
N ALA A 299 14.58 -24.53 -14.81
CA ALA A 299 15.03 -25.71 -14.07
C ALA A 299 14.42 -25.76 -12.66
N GLU A 300 14.43 -24.64 -11.92
CA GLU A 300 13.81 -24.50 -10.58
C GLU A 300 12.31 -24.86 -10.62
N ALA A 301 11.62 -24.46 -11.70
CA ALA A 301 10.19 -24.70 -11.92
C ALA A 301 9.87 -25.98 -12.71
N GLU A 302 10.85 -26.84 -12.97
CA GLU A 302 10.70 -28.13 -13.65
C GLU A 302 9.93 -28.06 -14.98
N VAL A 303 10.19 -27.01 -15.78
CA VAL A 303 9.45 -26.70 -17.00
C VAL A 303 9.71 -27.73 -18.10
N GLN A 304 8.65 -28.31 -18.67
CA GLN A 304 8.73 -29.25 -19.80
C GLN A 304 8.18 -28.66 -21.10
N SER A 305 7.33 -27.64 -21.00
CA SER A 305 6.79 -26.89 -22.13
C SER A 305 6.91 -25.38 -21.91
N LEU A 306 7.51 -24.70 -22.88
CA LEU A 306 7.72 -23.25 -22.88
C LEU A 306 6.96 -22.61 -24.04
N LEU A 307 6.13 -21.62 -23.73
CA LEU A 307 5.57 -20.72 -24.72
C LEU A 307 6.41 -19.46 -24.81
N VAL A 308 6.94 -19.15 -25.99
CA VAL A 308 7.60 -17.88 -26.29
C VAL A 308 6.59 -16.93 -26.93
N TYR A 309 6.25 -15.86 -26.21
CA TYR A 309 5.41 -14.77 -26.68
C TYR A 309 6.29 -13.65 -27.26
N GLY A 310 6.63 -13.75 -28.54
CA GLY A 310 7.65 -12.89 -29.17
C GLY A 310 8.38 -13.52 -30.38
N PRO A 311 9.54 -12.95 -30.77
CA PRO A 311 10.39 -13.52 -31.82
C PRO A 311 11.01 -14.86 -31.37
N GLU A 312 11.52 -15.63 -32.33
CA GLU A 312 12.22 -16.88 -32.05
C GLU A 312 13.49 -16.66 -31.23
N VAL A 313 13.80 -17.57 -30.29
CA VAL A 313 15.01 -17.54 -29.47
C VAL A 313 15.75 -18.86 -29.56
N VAL A 314 17.05 -18.78 -29.86
CA VAL A 314 17.89 -19.97 -30.13
C VAL A 314 18.57 -20.51 -28.87
N ASP A 315 18.84 -19.67 -27.85
CA ASP A 315 19.82 -20.02 -26.81
C ASP A 315 19.22 -20.55 -25.50
N VAL A 316 17.95 -20.28 -25.21
CA VAL A 316 17.29 -20.75 -23.97
C VAL A 316 16.91 -22.23 -24.10
N ALA A 317 16.48 -22.66 -25.29
CA ALA A 317 16.06 -24.03 -25.55
C ALA A 317 17.23 -25.02 -25.75
N ARG A 318 18.43 -24.52 -26.09
CA ARG A 318 19.59 -25.36 -26.45
C ARG A 318 20.08 -26.23 -25.29
N ASP A 319 19.96 -25.76 -24.05
CA ASP A 319 20.56 -26.39 -22.86
C ASP A 319 19.54 -27.04 -21.91
N LEU A 320 18.25 -27.06 -22.28
CA LEU A 320 17.18 -27.73 -21.55
C LEU A 320 16.66 -28.92 -22.39
N PRO A 321 17.35 -30.07 -22.38
CA PRO A 321 17.02 -31.20 -23.25
C PRO A 321 15.59 -31.71 -22.97
N GLY A 322 14.78 -31.81 -24.03
CA GLY A 322 13.38 -32.27 -23.94
C GLY A 322 12.34 -31.17 -23.77
N LEU A 323 12.75 -29.90 -23.65
CA LEU A 323 11.84 -28.76 -23.58
C LEU A 323 11.07 -28.58 -24.90
N ARG A 324 9.73 -28.66 -24.85
CA ARG A 324 8.88 -28.34 -26.00
C ARG A 324 8.64 -26.83 -26.07
N VAL A 325 9.08 -26.20 -27.15
CA VAL A 325 8.90 -24.74 -27.34
C VAL A 325 7.79 -24.47 -28.35
N THR A 326 6.78 -23.70 -27.94
CA THR A 326 5.73 -23.16 -28.82
C THR A 326 5.92 -21.67 -28.94
N ARG A 327 5.64 -21.09 -30.12
CA ARG A 327 5.77 -19.65 -30.36
C ARG A 327 4.41 -19.02 -30.64
N CYS A 328 4.18 -17.84 -30.07
CA CYS A 328 3.09 -16.94 -30.38
C CYS A 328 3.67 -15.56 -30.63
N ASP A 329 3.45 -14.98 -31.82
CA ASP A 329 3.94 -13.63 -32.12
C ASP A 329 2.80 -12.59 -32.02
N PRO A 330 2.78 -11.75 -30.96
CA PRO A 330 1.73 -10.74 -30.79
C PRO A 330 1.70 -9.68 -31.89
N ARG A 331 2.74 -9.61 -32.74
CA ARG A 331 2.81 -8.66 -33.84
C ARG A 331 1.99 -9.09 -35.05
N ALA A 332 1.75 -10.40 -35.21
CA ALA A 332 0.93 -10.95 -36.28
C ALA A 332 -0.40 -11.53 -35.76
N ALA A 333 -0.57 -11.60 -34.43
CA ALA A 333 -1.73 -12.16 -33.78
C ALA A 333 -3.02 -11.39 -34.09
N THR A 334 -4.06 -12.15 -34.45
CA THR A 334 -5.45 -11.73 -34.32
C THR A 334 -5.81 -11.51 -32.85
N ARG A 335 -6.97 -10.90 -32.59
CA ARG A 335 -7.44 -10.59 -31.23
C ARG A 335 -7.47 -11.83 -30.33
N ASP A 336 -7.93 -12.96 -30.86
CA ASP A 336 -8.10 -14.20 -30.09
C ASP A 336 -6.75 -14.91 -29.87
N GLU A 337 -5.76 -14.64 -30.72
CA GLU A 337 -4.37 -15.15 -30.60
C GLU A 337 -3.51 -14.33 -29.62
N LEU A 338 -4.02 -13.22 -29.08
CA LEU A 338 -3.33 -12.47 -28.02
C LEU A 338 -3.32 -13.21 -26.68
N VAL A 339 -4.23 -14.17 -26.50
CA VAL A 339 -4.24 -15.11 -25.37
C VAL A 339 -3.75 -16.47 -25.87
N PRO A 340 -2.51 -16.85 -25.56
CA PRO A 340 -1.89 -18.03 -26.16
C PRO A 340 -2.35 -19.35 -25.49
N PRO A 341 -2.09 -20.51 -26.11
CA PRO A 341 -2.42 -21.80 -25.51
C PRO A 341 -1.65 -22.07 -24.21
N ALA A 342 -2.16 -23.00 -23.40
CA ALA A 342 -1.56 -23.37 -22.13
C ALA A 342 -0.17 -24.03 -22.30
N SER A 343 0.75 -23.70 -21.40
CA SER A 343 2.12 -24.22 -21.31
C SER A 343 2.57 -24.24 -19.85
N ASP A 344 3.65 -24.96 -19.53
CA ASP A 344 4.18 -24.93 -18.15
C ASP A 344 4.70 -23.52 -17.82
N ALA A 345 5.51 -22.95 -18.72
CA ALA A 345 6.01 -21.58 -18.60
C ALA A 345 5.68 -20.70 -19.80
N VAL A 346 5.58 -19.39 -19.56
CA VAL A 346 5.44 -18.36 -20.60
C VAL A 346 6.61 -17.38 -20.51
N LEU A 347 7.28 -17.14 -21.64
CA LEU A 347 8.36 -16.17 -21.79
C LEU A 347 7.95 -15.09 -22.79
N ALA A 348 7.71 -13.87 -22.30
CA ALA A 348 7.39 -12.73 -23.16
C ALA A 348 8.65 -11.93 -23.53
N LEU A 349 8.89 -11.82 -24.85
CA LEU A 349 10.07 -11.20 -25.43
C LEU A 349 9.66 -10.20 -26.50
N ASP A 350 9.82 -8.91 -26.23
CA ASP A 350 9.35 -7.83 -27.10
C ASP A 350 7.85 -7.98 -27.47
N GLY A 351 7.25 -7.01 -28.16
CA GLY A 351 5.85 -7.09 -28.60
C GLY A 351 4.83 -6.67 -27.54
N LEU A 352 5.05 -6.98 -26.25
CA LEU A 352 4.24 -6.40 -25.16
C LEU A 352 4.39 -4.87 -25.06
N ASP A 353 5.50 -4.32 -25.53
CA ASP A 353 5.71 -2.87 -25.68
C ASP A 353 4.83 -2.25 -26.78
N ARG A 354 4.34 -3.07 -27.72
CA ARG A 354 3.36 -2.70 -28.76
C ARG A 354 1.90 -2.95 -28.36
N VAL A 355 1.62 -3.56 -27.21
CA VAL A 355 0.25 -3.57 -26.67
C VAL A 355 0.01 -2.21 -26.01
N PRO A 356 -1.09 -1.48 -26.30
CA PRO A 356 -1.40 -0.25 -25.57
C PRO A 356 -1.46 -0.49 -24.06
N SER A 357 -1.04 0.47 -23.25
CA SER A 357 -0.94 0.31 -21.79
C SER A 357 -2.29 -0.02 -21.13
N GLU A 358 -3.38 0.37 -21.79
CA GLU A 358 -4.77 0.10 -21.45
C GLU A 358 -5.16 -1.38 -21.58
N ASP A 359 -4.52 -2.10 -22.51
CA ASP A 359 -4.83 -3.49 -22.84
C ASP A 359 -3.85 -4.48 -22.19
N VAL A 360 -2.68 -4.02 -21.74
CA VAL A 360 -1.70 -4.88 -21.07
C VAL A 360 -2.29 -5.64 -19.87
N PRO A 361 -3.12 -5.06 -18.98
CA PRO A 361 -3.65 -5.79 -17.84
C PRO A 361 -4.35 -7.10 -18.22
N TRP A 362 -5.28 -7.05 -19.18
CA TRP A 362 -6.02 -8.25 -19.59
C TRP A 362 -5.17 -9.20 -20.46
N VAL A 363 -4.22 -8.68 -21.24
CA VAL A 363 -3.25 -9.52 -21.96
C VAL A 363 -2.38 -10.30 -20.98
N LEU A 364 -1.88 -9.64 -19.91
CA LEU A 364 -1.14 -10.32 -18.85
C LEU A 364 -2.01 -11.35 -18.14
N ASP A 365 -3.27 -11.07 -17.85
CA ASP A 365 -4.18 -12.06 -17.27
C ASP A 365 -4.32 -13.29 -18.17
N GLY A 366 -4.36 -13.09 -19.50
CA GLY A 366 -4.28 -14.18 -20.48
C GLY A 366 -2.97 -14.96 -20.39
N LEU A 367 -1.81 -14.29 -20.40
CA LEU A 367 -0.50 -14.95 -20.29
C LEU A 367 -0.35 -15.75 -18.99
N PHE A 368 -0.83 -15.22 -17.87
CA PHE A 368 -0.82 -15.92 -16.59
C PHE A 368 -1.77 -17.12 -16.58
N SER A 369 -2.96 -16.99 -17.19
CA SER A 369 -3.90 -18.10 -17.32
C SER A 369 -3.34 -19.23 -18.19
N SER A 370 -2.48 -18.89 -19.15
CA SER A 370 -1.77 -19.85 -20.01
C SER A 370 -0.56 -20.50 -19.34
N ALA A 371 -0.03 -19.93 -18.25
CA ALA A 371 1.13 -20.46 -17.54
C ALA A 371 0.70 -21.34 -16.36
N ARG A 372 1.26 -22.55 -16.24
CA ARG A 372 1.01 -23.41 -15.07
C ARG A 372 1.92 -23.09 -13.90
N THR A 373 3.18 -22.77 -14.17
CA THR A 373 4.20 -22.61 -13.12
C THR A 373 4.82 -21.22 -13.12
N CYS A 374 5.22 -20.67 -14.27
CA CYS A 374 5.86 -19.34 -14.28
C CYS A 374 5.66 -18.48 -15.54
N VAL A 375 5.72 -17.16 -15.34
CA VAL A 375 5.73 -16.13 -16.39
C VAL A 375 6.99 -15.28 -16.27
N ALA A 376 7.82 -15.26 -17.31
CA ALA A 376 9.00 -14.39 -17.38
C ALA A 376 8.81 -13.31 -18.45
N ILE A 377 9.11 -12.05 -18.11
CA ILE A 377 9.13 -10.93 -19.04
C ILE A 377 10.54 -10.37 -19.14
N VAL A 378 11.07 -10.28 -20.36
CA VAL A 378 12.31 -9.54 -20.62
C VAL A 378 11.93 -8.14 -21.10
N ALA A 379 12.10 -7.15 -20.22
CA ALA A 379 11.78 -5.77 -20.56
C ALA A 379 12.79 -5.25 -21.61
N PRO A 380 12.33 -4.54 -22.66
CA PRO A 380 13.22 -4.00 -23.68
C PRO A 380 14.19 -2.98 -23.07
N ALA A 381 15.46 -3.03 -23.50
CA ALA A 381 16.49 -2.10 -23.06
C ALA A 381 16.12 -0.65 -23.42
N ALA A 382 16.51 0.31 -22.57
CA ALA A 382 16.27 1.72 -22.84
C ALA A 382 16.88 2.14 -24.19
N GLY A 383 16.04 2.57 -25.14
CA GLY A 383 16.43 3.00 -26.48
C GLY A 383 15.96 2.12 -27.64
N THR A 384 15.46 0.89 -27.39
CA THR A 384 14.89 0.03 -28.45
C THR A 384 13.40 0.26 -28.69
N SER A 385 12.71 0.87 -27.74
CA SER A 385 11.29 1.27 -27.83
C SER A 385 11.16 2.78 -27.77
N SER A 386 10.23 3.35 -28.54
CA SER A 386 9.97 4.80 -28.55
C SER A 386 9.51 5.34 -27.19
N ARG A 387 8.98 4.46 -26.30
CA ARG A 387 8.68 4.75 -24.88
C ARG A 387 8.82 3.49 -24.02
N PRO A 388 10.00 3.21 -23.45
CA PRO A 388 10.16 2.06 -22.57
C PRO A 388 9.30 2.25 -21.30
N ARG A 389 8.56 1.19 -20.92
CA ARG A 389 7.88 1.14 -19.62
C ARG A 389 8.92 0.87 -18.52
N SER A 390 8.76 1.50 -17.36
CA SER A 390 9.69 1.31 -16.25
C SER A 390 9.58 -0.09 -15.65
N ALA A 391 10.65 -0.56 -15.01
CA ALA A 391 10.64 -1.79 -14.23
C ALA A 391 9.54 -1.78 -13.15
N GLU A 392 9.33 -0.63 -12.52
CA GLU A 392 8.30 -0.44 -11.51
C GLU A 392 6.88 -0.61 -12.07
N TRP A 393 6.62 -0.07 -13.27
CA TRP A 393 5.33 -0.24 -13.94
C TRP A 393 5.07 -1.72 -14.25
N TRP A 394 6.08 -2.45 -14.76
CA TRP A 394 5.95 -3.89 -15.01
C TRP A 394 5.71 -4.67 -13.72
N THR A 395 6.47 -4.36 -12.66
CA THR A 395 6.32 -4.99 -11.35
C THR A 395 4.90 -4.79 -10.81
N GLU A 396 4.34 -3.58 -10.91
CA GLU A 396 2.98 -3.29 -10.48
C GLU A 396 1.94 -4.12 -11.26
N ARG A 397 2.08 -4.21 -12.60
CA ARG A 397 1.16 -5.00 -13.45
C ARG A 397 1.24 -6.50 -13.19
N LEU A 398 2.47 -7.01 -13.09
CA LEU A 398 2.71 -8.43 -12.83
C LEU A 398 2.28 -8.82 -11.43
N THR A 399 2.46 -7.95 -10.43
CA THR A 399 1.92 -8.17 -9.08
C THR A 399 0.40 -8.33 -9.15
N ALA A 400 -0.29 -7.39 -9.81
CA ALA A 400 -1.74 -7.47 -9.93
C ALA A 400 -2.21 -8.71 -10.70
N ALA A 401 -1.53 -9.09 -11.79
CA ALA A 401 -1.85 -10.30 -12.56
C ALA A 401 -1.60 -11.59 -11.75
N GLY A 402 -0.50 -11.65 -11.00
CA GLY A 402 -0.16 -12.77 -10.12
C GLY A 402 -1.10 -12.90 -8.92
N GLU A 403 -1.61 -11.79 -8.38
CA GLU A 403 -2.65 -11.83 -7.32
C GLU A 403 -3.97 -12.44 -7.82
N ARG A 404 -4.30 -12.27 -9.11
CA ARG A 404 -5.46 -12.92 -9.76
C ARG A 404 -5.19 -14.37 -10.19
N ASN A 405 -3.92 -14.74 -10.36
CA ASN A 405 -3.48 -16.07 -10.79
C ASN A 405 -2.56 -16.69 -9.72
N PRO A 406 -3.10 -17.01 -8.53
CA PRO A 406 -2.31 -17.56 -7.45
C PRO A 406 -1.68 -18.89 -7.88
N GLY A 407 -0.44 -19.14 -7.48
CA GLY A 407 0.30 -20.33 -7.84
C GLY A 407 1.29 -20.17 -9.01
N VAL A 408 1.22 -19.08 -9.77
CA VAL A 408 2.17 -18.76 -10.83
C VAL A 408 3.28 -17.85 -10.30
N HIS A 409 4.54 -18.27 -10.46
CA HIS A 409 5.72 -17.42 -10.24
C HIS A 409 5.84 -16.41 -11.38
N TRP A 410 6.33 -15.21 -11.12
CA TRP A 410 6.70 -14.32 -12.21
C TRP A 410 8.02 -13.61 -11.98
N GLU A 411 8.74 -13.36 -13.08
CA GLU A 411 9.97 -12.56 -13.10
C GLU A 411 9.90 -11.49 -14.19
N VAL A 412 10.33 -10.27 -13.88
CA VAL A 412 10.69 -9.26 -14.88
C VAL A 412 12.18 -9.00 -14.84
N LEU A 413 12.81 -9.28 -15.97
CA LEU A 413 14.24 -9.14 -16.21
C LEU A 413 14.48 -7.80 -16.92
N THR A 414 15.33 -6.97 -16.33
CA THR A 414 15.66 -5.64 -16.88
C THR A 414 17.15 -5.53 -17.12
N THR A 415 17.52 -5.22 -18.36
CA THR A 415 18.91 -4.94 -18.74
C THR A 415 19.14 -3.41 -18.76
N PRO A 416 20.14 -2.90 -18.03
CA PRO A 416 20.42 -1.46 -18.03
C PRO A 416 20.84 -0.97 -19.41
N GLY A 417 20.41 0.24 -19.80
CA GLY A 417 20.86 0.90 -21.03
C GLY A 417 22.37 1.18 -21.02
N SER A 418 23.00 1.17 -22.20
CA SER A 418 24.45 1.07 -22.47
C SER A 418 25.41 2.12 -21.86
N GLN A 419 24.99 2.98 -20.93
CA GLN A 419 25.80 4.14 -20.52
C GLN A 419 26.86 3.88 -19.44
N THR A 420 26.88 2.72 -18.75
CA THR A 420 28.01 2.36 -17.88
C THR A 420 28.34 0.87 -17.93
N ARG A 421 29.62 0.54 -18.13
CA ARG A 421 30.17 -0.82 -18.37
C ARG A 421 30.13 -1.76 -17.14
N ARG A 422 29.29 -1.48 -16.13
CA ARG A 422 29.35 -2.13 -14.80
C ARG A 422 28.01 -2.46 -14.13
N GLU A 423 26.88 -2.31 -14.81
CA GLU A 423 25.57 -2.63 -14.21
C GLU A 423 25.12 -4.06 -14.59
N ARG A 424 24.72 -4.83 -13.56
CA ARG A 424 24.30 -6.25 -13.64
C ARG A 424 22.80 -6.34 -13.94
N LEU A 425 22.35 -7.45 -14.54
CA LEU A 425 20.94 -7.85 -14.64
C LEU A 425 20.18 -7.59 -13.33
N ALA A 426 19.06 -6.88 -13.42
CA ALA A 426 18.14 -6.71 -12.29
C ALA A 426 16.88 -7.55 -12.54
N VAL A 427 16.57 -8.40 -11.55
CA VAL A 427 15.39 -9.28 -11.54
C VAL A 427 14.45 -8.78 -10.46
N HIS A 428 13.18 -8.59 -10.82
CA HIS A 428 12.10 -8.44 -9.86
C HIS A 428 11.16 -9.62 -10.01
N SER A 429 10.72 -10.20 -8.90
CA SER A 429 9.87 -11.38 -8.93
C SER A 429 8.72 -11.28 -7.93
N GLY A 430 7.68 -12.07 -8.17
CA GLY A 430 6.49 -12.15 -7.33
C GLY A 430 5.75 -13.47 -7.54
N GLY A 431 4.67 -13.67 -6.79
CA GLY A 431 3.92 -14.93 -6.84
C GLY A 431 4.62 -16.06 -6.09
N ARG A 432 4.17 -17.30 -6.37
CA ARG A 432 4.62 -18.54 -5.72
C ARG A 432 6.10 -18.77 -6.04
N PRO A 433 6.96 -19.16 -5.08
CA PRO A 433 8.34 -19.54 -5.41
C PRO A 433 8.37 -20.61 -6.50
N PRO A 434 9.38 -20.60 -7.39
CA PRO A 434 9.43 -21.52 -8.51
C PRO A 434 9.67 -22.98 -8.08
N HIS A 435 10.22 -23.21 -6.88
CA HIS A 435 10.46 -24.55 -6.36
C HIS A 435 9.25 -25.15 -5.62
N SER A 436 9.22 -26.48 -5.49
CA SER A 436 8.10 -27.23 -4.89
C SER A 436 8.03 -27.17 -3.35
N GLY A 437 9.15 -26.89 -2.66
CA GLY A 437 9.22 -26.81 -1.20
C GLY A 437 8.62 -25.53 -0.60
N PRO A 438 8.38 -25.49 0.73
CA PRO A 438 7.99 -24.26 1.41
C PRO A 438 9.11 -23.21 1.33
N PRO A 439 8.80 -21.90 1.33
CA PRO A 439 9.82 -20.85 1.33
C PRO A 439 10.77 -20.99 2.53
N VAL A 440 12.06 -20.77 2.32
CA VAL A 440 13.07 -20.77 3.39
C VAL A 440 13.26 -19.36 3.93
N VAL A 441 13.21 -19.21 5.26
CA VAL A 441 13.30 -17.91 5.93
C VAL A 441 14.62 -17.78 6.69
N TRP A 442 15.27 -16.63 6.57
CA TRP A 442 16.31 -16.21 7.53
C TRP A 442 15.80 -15.12 8.44
N VAL A 443 15.94 -15.33 9.75
CA VAL A 443 15.69 -14.32 10.78
C VAL A 443 17.02 -13.68 11.17
N LEU A 444 17.16 -12.36 10.98
CA LEU A 444 18.38 -11.65 11.41
C LEU A 444 18.24 -11.15 12.85
N SER A 445 19.11 -11.65 13.74
CA SER A 445 19.15 -11.28 15.16
C SER A 445 20.28 -10.30 15.45
N ASP A 446 19.99 -9.15 16.08
CA ASP A 446 20.98 -8.11 16.43
C ASP A 446 21.42 -8.11 17.90
N GLY A 447 21.07 -9.18 18.63
CA GLY A 447 21.30 -9.32 20.07
C GLY A 447 20.35 -8.51 20.95
N ARG A 448 19.34 -7.83 20.40
CA ARG A 448 18.27 -7.20 21.19
C ARG A 448 17.07 -8.14 21.31
N PRO A 449 16.73 -8.62 22.53
CA PRO A 449 15.69 -9.63 22.71
C PRO A 449 14.35 -9.28 22.07
N GLY A 450 13.88 -8.04 22.21
CA GLY A 450 12.59 -7.60 21.65
C GLY A 450 12.57 -7.51 20.11
N HIS A 451 13.72 -7.34 19.45
CA HIS A 451 13.79 -7.39 17.98
C HIS A 451 13.72 -8.84 17.52
N THR A 452 14.55 -9.71 18.12
CA THR A 452 14.60 -11.13 17.78
C THR A 452 13.25 -11.80 18.03
N ALA A 453 12.61 -11.54 19.17
CA ALA A 453 11.30 -12.10 19.50
C ALA A 453 10.22 -11.72 18.47
N GLN A 454 10.22 -10.48 17.97
CA GLN A 454 9.29 -10.03 16.92
C GLN A 454 9.51 -10.77 15.59
N SER A 455 10.77 -10.87 15.16
CA SER A 455 11.11 -11.55 13.90
C SER A 455 10.83 -13.05 13.97
N VAL A 456 11.15 -13.69 15.10
CA VAL A 456 10.87 -15.12 15.36
C VAL A 456 9.37 -15.36 15.41
N ALA A 457 8.60 -14.54 16.13
CA ALA A 457 7.14 -14.67 16.19
C ALA A 457 6.50 -14.65 14.80
N LEU A 458 6.98 -13.77 13.91
CA LEU A 458 6.51 -13.75 12.53
C LEU A 458 6.94 -15.01 11.76
N ALA A 459 8.18 -15.49 11.94
CA ALA A 459 8.64 -16.72 11.30
C ALA A 459 7.85 -17.96 11.76
N ASP A 460 7.55 -18.07 13.06
CA ASP A 460 6.71 -19.13 13.63
C ASP A 460 5.29 -19.04 13.06
N ALA A 461 4.69 -17.84 13.01
CA ALA A 461 3.36 -17.63 12.47
C ALA A 461 3.25 -17.90 10.96
N LEU A 462 4.37 -17.82 10.21
CA LEU A 462 4.42 -18.21 8.80
C LEU A 462 4.32 -19.73 8.63
N GLY A 463 4.85 -20.51 9.58
CA GLY A 463 4.90 -21.97 9.53
C GLY A 463 5.90 -22.52 8.50
N TRP A 464 6.91 -21.72 8.14
CA TRP A 464 7.94 -22.07 7.16
C TRP A 464 9.26 -22.43 7.84
N PRO A 465 10.11 -23.27 7.22
CA PRO A 465 11.43 -23.56 7.77
C PRO A 465 12.25 -22.27 7.87
N TYR A 466 12.83 -22.01 9.03
CA TYR A 466 13.66 -20.84 9.23
C TYR A 466 14.93 -21.10 10.02
N GLU A 467 15.94 -20.28 9.74
CA GLU A 467 17.19 -20.23 10.48
C GLU A 467 17.37 -18.83 11.09
N THR A 468 17.77 -18.76 12.35
CA THR A 468 18.13 -17.49 12.98
C THR A 468 19.62 -17.22 12.82
N LYS A 469 19.98 -16.19 12.05
CA LYS A 469 21.36 -15.72 11.89
C LYS A 469 21.69 -14.70 12.98
N ALA A 470 22.49 -15.10 13.96
CA ALA A 470 23.01 -14.25 15.03
C ALA A 470 24.12 -13.33 14.51
N LEU A 471 23.88 -12.01 14.57
CA LEU A 471 24.82 -11.02 14.08
C LEU A 471 25.42 -10.20 15.23
N SER A 472 26.75 -10.20 15.27
CA SER A 472 27.55 -9.31 16.10
C SER A 472 28.01 -8.10 15.30
N PHE A 473 28.04 -6.91 15.92
CA PHE A 473 28.40 -5.66 15.27
C PHE A 473 29.65 -5.05 15.92
N ARG A 474 30.57 -4.53 15.11
CA ARG A 474 31.85 -3.94 15.58
C ARG A 474 31.60 -2.69 16.43
N LYS A 475 32.44 -2.40 17.43
CA LYS A 475 32.30 -1.20 18.31
C LYS A 475 32.41 0.15 17.58
N LEU A 476 33.09 0.20 16.42
CA LEU A 476 33.06 1.32 15.45
C LEU A 476 31.69 1.47 14.73
N ALA A 477 30.67 0.77 15.22
CA ALA A 477 29.24 0.88 14.96
C ALA A 477 28.64 2.29 15.06
N SER A 478 29.40 3.33 15.36
CA SER A 478 28.94 4.72 15.19
C SER A 478 28.55 5.02 13.73
N LEU A 479 29.01 4.23 12.75
CA LEU A 479 28.48 4.26 11.38
C LEU A 479 26.99 3.87 11.28
N HIS A 480 26.41 3.12 12.24
CA HIS A 480 24.95 2.92 12.30
C HIS A 480 24.17 4.18 12.73
N LEU A 481 24.89 5.23 13.16
CA LEU A 481 24.33 6.58 13.31
C LEU A 481 24.29 7.32 11.97
N LEU A 482 25.09 6.90 10.97
CA LEU A 482 24.88 7.35 9.60
C LEU A 482 23.54 6.80 9.12
N HIS A 483 22.86 7.63 8.35
CA HIS A 483 21.51 7.37 7.88
C HIS A 483 21.44 6.08 7.05
N ASP A 484 20.40 5.23 7.23
CA ASP A 484 20.32 3.91 6.54
C ASP A 484 20.27 4.05 5.00
N ARG A 485 19.81 5.21 4.48
CA ARG A 485 19.94 5.53 3.05
C ARG A 485 21.39 5.70 2.60
N LEU A 486 22.28 6.18 3.45
CA LEU A 486 23.69 6.38 3.13
C LEU A 486 24.48 5.07 3.18
N LEU A 487 24.13 4.17 4.10
CA LEU A 487 24.77 2.85 4.20
C LEU A 487 24.39 1.91 3.04
N GLY A 488 23.18 2.05 2.52
CA GLY A 488 22.73 1.21 1.41
C GLY A 488 22.67 -0.28 1.77
N ALA A 489 22.92 -1.13 0.77
CA ALA A 489 23.08 -2.57 0.94
C ALA A 489 24.53 -2.87 1.36
N THR A 490 24.78 -3.17 2.64
CA THR A 490 26.13 -3.45 3.15
C THR A 490 26.16 -4.38 4.35
N ARG A 491 27.23 -5.19 4.45
CA ARG A 491 27.60 -5.97 5.64
C ARG A 491 28.85 -5.45 6.36
N ALA A 492 29.32 -4.24 6.04
CA ALA A 492 30.60 -3.70 6.54
C ALA A 492 30.63 -3.50 8.07
N THR A 493 29.48 -3.32 8.70
CA THR A 493 29.35 -3.12 10.14
C THR A 493 29.33 -4.43 10.94
N VAL A 494 29.16 -5.57 10.26
CA VAL A 494 29.08 -6.90 10.88
C VAL A 494 30.48 -7.37 11.26
N ASP A 495 30.62 -7.88 12.47
CA ASP A 495 31.81 -8.61 12.91
C ASP A 495 31.73 -10.04 12.40
N ARG A 496 32.38 -10.31 11.26
CA ARG A 496 32.33 -11.60 10.56
C ARG A 496 32.86 -12.78 11.37
N VAL A 497 33.70 -12.53 12.39
CA VAL A 497 34.26 -13.61 13.22
C VAL A 497 33.27 -14.05 14.30
N ARG A 498 32.45 -13.10 14.78
CA ARG A 498 31.49 -13.33 15.87
C ARG A 498 30.03 -13.43 15.41
N SER A 499 29.82 -13.51 14.11
CA SER A 499 28.49 -13.60 13.49
C SER A 499 28.41 -14.88 12.69
N ASP A 500 27.20 -15.40 12.55
CA ASP A 500 26.96 -16.55 11.69
C ASP A 500 27.30 -16.22 10.22
N ALA A 501 27.68 -17.25 9.47
CA ALA A 501 28.00 -17.12 8.06
C ALA A 501 26.75 -16.73 7.25
N LEU A 502 26.94 -15.78 6.34
CA LEU A 502 25.93 -15.31 5.39
C LEU A 502 26.42 -15.68 3.98
N GLU A 503 26.14 -16.91 3.59
CA GLU A 503 26.63 -17.57 2.37
C GLU A 503 25.48 -18.33 1.69
N GLU A 504 25.67 -18.73 0.44
CA GLU A 504 24.65 -19.50 -0.29
C GLU A 504 24.43 -20.90 0.31
N PRO A 505 23.23 -21.50 0.16
CA PRO A 505 22.06 -21.01 -0.58
C PRO A 505 21.35 -19.84 0.12
N TRP A 506 20.96 -18.82 -0.66
CA TRP A 506 20.24 -17.65 -0.16
C TRP A 506 18.78 -18.00 0.15
N PRO A 507 18.17 -17.40 1.19
CA PRO A 507 16.78 -17.67 1.57
C PRO A 507 15.79 -16.98 0.62
N ASP A 508 14.56 -17.45 0.60
CA ASP A 508 13.46 -16.80 -0.12
C ASP A 508 12.98 -15.54 0.60
N LEU A 509 13.05 -15.55 1.94
CA LEU A 509 12.63 -14.44 2.79
C LEU A 509 13.69 -14.11 3.85
N VAL A 510 13.94 -12.83 4.05
CA VAL A 510 14.63 -12.31 5.24
C VAL A 510 13.63 -11.53 6.10
N VAL A 511 13.50 -11.93 7.36
CA VAL A 511 12.78 -11.17 8.39
C VAL A 511 13.80 -10.48 9.29
N ALA A 512 13.74 -9.15 9.33
CA ALA A 512 14.66 -8.33 10.09
C ALA A 512 13.91 -7.29 10.95
N ALA A 513 14.45 -6.95 12.11
CA ALA A 513 13.92 -5.90 12.97
C ALA A 513 15.02 -4.96 13.43
N GLY A 514 14.70 -3.66 13.46
CA GLY A 514 15.63 -2.62 13.91
C GLY A 514 16.64 -2.12 12.87
N ARG A 515 17.44 -1.13 13.26
CA ARG A 515 18.34 -0.38 12.37
C ARG A 515 19.56 -1.18 11.89
N ARG A 516 20.08 -2.09 12.72
CA ARG A 516 21.39 -2.74 12.46
C ARG A 516 21.32 -3.83 11.40
N THR A 517 20.18 -4.52 11.32
CA THR A 517 19.92 -5.63 10.40
C THR A 517 19.43 -5.16 9.04
N ALA A 518 18.79 -3.99 8.96
CA ALA A 518 18.26 -3.42 7.72
C ALA A 518 19.31 -3.34 6.57
N PRO A 519 20.53 -2.78 6.75
CA PRO A 519 21.55 -2.78 5.69
C PRO A 519 22.04 -4.19 5.28
N VAL A 520 22.05 -5.13 6.23
CA VAL A 520 22.48 -6.52 6.01
C VAL A 520 21.43 -7.28 5.21
N ALA A 521 20.15 -7.11 5.54
CA ALA A 521 19.03 -7.67 4.77
C ALA A 521 19.08 -7.20 3.30
N ARG A 522 19.28 -5.90 3.08
CA ARG A 522 19.46 -5.34 1.73
C ARG A 522 20.70 -5.88 1.01
N TRP A 523 21.77 -6.14 1.75
CA TRP A 523 22.97 -6.78 1.19
C TRP A 523 22.70 -8.22 0.73
N ILE A 524 21.95 -9.00 1.52
CA ILE A 524 21.51 -10.35 1.15
C ILE A 524 20.66 -10.32 -0.11
N ALA A 525 19.65 -9.44 -0.19
CA ALA A 525 18.85 -9.27 -1.41
C ALA A 525 19.74 -8.94 -2.63
N ALA A 526 20.72 -8.05 -2.46
CA ALA A 526 21.67 -7.73 -3.53
C ALA A 526 22.57 -8.93 -3.93
N GLN A 527 22.95 -9.80 -2.98
CA GLN A 527 23.71 -11.02 -3.31
C GLN A 527 22.83 -12.05 -4.05
N SER A 528 21.57 -12.17 -3.66
CA SER A 528 20.58 -13.04 -4.32
C SER A 528 20.10 -12.50 -5.69
N ARG A 529 20.60 -11.34 -6.14
CA ARG A 529 20.15 -10.61 -7.35
C ARG A 529 18.67 -10.20 -7.32
N GLY A 530 18.12 -9.94 -6.13
CA GLY A 530 16.73 -9.52 -5.93
C GLY A 530 15.73 -10.66 -5.74
N ARG A 531 16.19 -11.92 -5.61
CA ARG A 531 15.33 -13.09 -5.37
C ARG A 531 14.86 -13.20 -3.92
N THR A 532 15.73 -12.86 -2.97
CA THR A 532 15.38 -12.83 -1.55
C THR A 532 14.51 -11.61 -1.23
N ARG A 533 13.30 -11.87 -0.73
CA ARG A 533 12.38 -10.83 -0.30
C ARG A 533 12.68 -10.35 1.11
N LEU A 534 12.37 -9.10 1.40
CA LEU A 534 12.70 -8.47 2.66
C LEU A 534 11.47 -7.98 3.40
N VAL A 535 11.28 -8.49 4.62
CA VAL A 535 10.28 -8.00 5.58
C VAL A 535 11.02 -7.32 6.75
N GLN A 536 10.79 -6.02 6.91
CA GLN A 536 11.41 -5.20 7.95
C GLN A 536 10.38 -4.79 9.00
N LEU A 537 10.62 -5.19 10.25
CA LEU A 537 9.75 -4.94 11.38
C LEU A 537 10.22 -3.75 12.22
N GLY A 538 9.23 -3.08 12.80
CA GLY A 538 9.39 -2.07 13.83
C GLY A 538 9.79 -0.70 13.31
N ARG A 539 9.80 0.25 14.25
CA ARG A 539 10.00 1.67 13.96
C ARG A 539 11.34 1.99 13.28
N LYS A 540 12.42 1.28 13.64
CA LYS A 540 13.78 1.57 13.16
C LYS A 540 14.14 0.60 12.03
N GLY A 541 14.80 1.10 10.99
CA GLY A 541 15.10 0.34 9.77
C GLY A 541 14.01 0.44 8.70
N GLY A 542 12.74 0.56 9.09
CA GLY A 542 11.59 0.65 8.19
C GLY A 542 11.26 2.04 7.61
N HIS A 543 12.11 3.05 7.78
CA HIS A 543 11.81 4.40 7.31
C HIS A 543 11.96 4.55 5.78
N VAL A 544 12.81 3.75 5.14
CA VAL A 544 12.95 3.70 3.67
C VAL A 544 12.14 2.53 3.12
N ALA A 545 10.81 2.65 3.09
CA ALA A 545 9.94 1.52 2.71
C ALA A 545 10.23 0.97 1.30
N ASP A 546 10.68 1.80 0.35
CA ASP A 546 11.08 1.37 -1.00
C ASP A 546 12.23 0.34 -1.03
N SER A 547 13.05 0.29 0.02
CA SER A 547 14.21 -0.63 0.09
C SER A 547 13.85 -2.04 0.56
N PHE A 548 12.58 -2.32 0.82
CA PHE A 548 12.06 -3.60 1.29
C PHE A 548 10.87 -4.03 0.42
N ASP A 549 10.40 -5.25 0.60
CA ASP A 549 9.17 -5.74 -0.04
C ASP A 549 7.96 -5.50 0.87
N LEU A 550 8.18 -5.55 2.19
CA LEU A 550 7.21 -5.14 3.19
C LEU A 550 7.91 -4.53 4.41
N VAL A 551 7.35 -3.42 4.89
CA VAL A 551 7.71 -2.82 6.16
C VAL A 551 6.51 -2.86 7.09
N VAL A 552 6.68 -3.37 8.30
CA VAL A 552 5.63 -3.44 9.32
C VAL A 552 5.97 -2.45 10.43
N THR A 553 5.14 -1.42 10.60
CA THR A 553 5.36 -0.38 11.61
C THR A 553 4.09 -0.09 12.37
N PRO A 554 4.12 -0.02 13.72
CA PRO A 554 2.94 0.42 14.46
C PRO A 554 2.49 1.83 14.05
N GLU A 555 1.18 2.07 13.98
CA GLU A 555 0.59 3.35 13.54
C GLU A 555 1.09 4.54 14.37
N HIS A 556 1.29 4.34 15.67
CA HIS A 556 1.82 5.35 16.59
C HIS A 556 3.25 5.80 16.28
N CYS A 557 3.92 5.17 15.30
CA CYS A 557 5.19 5.62 14.76
C CYS A 557 5.05 6.80 13.78
N ARG A 558 3.84 7.05 13.24
CA ARG A 558 3.50 8.20 12.37
C ARG A 558 4.35 8.32 11.10
N TYR A 559 4.73 7.19 10.50
CA TYR A 559 5.40 7.24 9.20
C TYR A 559 4.39 7.60 8.10
N PRO A 560 4.83 8.25 7.00
CA PRO A 560 3.97 8.48 5.85
C PRO A 560 3.43 7.17 5.27
N PRO A 561 2.17 7.14 4.80
CA PRO A 561 1.62 6.03 4.05
C PRO A 561 2.52 5.62 2.88
N HIS A 562 2.59 4.30 2.62
CA HIS A 562 3.41 3.76 1.55
C HIS A 562 2.86 2.41 1.08
N LYS A 563 2.91 2.12 -0.22
CA LYS A 563 2.40 0.86 -0.81
C LYS A 563 3.03 -0.42 -0.22
N LYS A 564 4.28 -0.31 0.25
CA LYS A 564 5.04 -1.39 0.91
C LYS A 564 5.03 -1.31 2.44
N ARG A 565 4.17 -0.48 3.04
CA ARG A 565 4.06 -0.34 4.50
C ARG A 565 2.73 -0.91 4.96
N LEU A 566 2.79 -1.85 5.89
CA LEU A 566 1.66 -2.30 6.68
C LEU A 566 1.76 -1.65 8.06
N GLU A 567 0.67 -1.01 8.49
CA GLU A 567 0.58 -0.45 9.83
C GLU A 567 -0.17 -1.40 10.77
N THR A 568 0.35 -1.57 11.99
CA THR A 568 -0.27 -2.38 13.04
C THR A 568 -0.73 -1.49 14.20
N ARG A 569 -1.76 -1.91 14.94
CA ARG A 569 -2.16 -1.23 16.20
C ARG A 569 -1.09 -1.43 17.26
N LEU A 570 -0.65 -2.67 17.40
CA LEU A 570 0.34 -3.12 18.39
C LEU A 570 1.60 -3.65 17.71
N PRO A 571 2.78 -3.61 18.37
CA PRO A 571 3.93 -4.36 17.90
C PRO A 571 3.62 -5.86 17.88
N ILE A 572 4.25 -6.59 16.94
CA ILE A 572 4.21 -8.06 16.90
C ILE A 572 4.73 -8.60 18.24
N ASN A 573 4.10 -9.66 18.74
CA ASN A 573 4.47 -10.31 19.99
C ASN A 573 4.53 -11.85 19.79
N PRO A 574 5.30 -12.57 20.63
CA PRO A 574 5.47 -14.01 20.53
C PRO A 574 4.45 -14.81 21.37
N ILE A 575 3.38 -14.17 21.88
CA ILE A 575 2.46 -14.83 22.81
C ILE A 575 1.53 -15.78 22.04
N THR A 576 1.54 -17.05 22.44
CA THR A 576 0.67 -18.10 21.89
C THR A 576 -0.02 -18.86 23.02
N SER A 577 -1.18 -19.45 22.74
CA SER A 577 -1.90 -20.27 23.72
C SER A 577 -1.04 -21.45 24.22
N ALA A 578 -0.29 -22.10 23.32
CA ALA A 578 0.63 -23.18 23.69
C ALA A 578 1.76 -22.70 24.60
N GLY A 579 2.38 -21.56 24.28
CA GLY A 579 3.44 -20.97 25.11
C GLY A 579 2.94 -20.52 26.49
N LEU A 580 1.70 -20.02 26.58
CA LEU A 580 1.08 -19.71 27.86
C LEU A 580 0.80 -20.97 28.69
N ALA A 581 0.33 -22.07 28.08
CA ALA A 581 0.13 -23.33 28.78
C ALA A 581 1.45 -23.91 29.32
N GLU A 582 2.51 -23.91 28.51
CA GLU A 582 3.85 -24.33 28.94
C GLU A 582 4.38 -23.45 30.08
N ALA A 583 4.18 -22.13 30.00
CA ALA A 583 4.57 -21.21 31.06
C ALA A 583 3.76 -21.43 32.35
N HIS A 584 2.47 -21.73 32.24
CA HIS A 584 1.62 -22.07 33.38
C HIS A 584 2.15 -23.31 34.10
N GLU A 585 2.43 -24.39 33.37
CA GLU A 585 2.96 -25.65 33.92
C GLU A 585 4.33 -25.46 34.55
N ARG A 586 5.24 -24.76 33.85
CA ARG A 586 6.63 -24.55 34.31
C ARG A 586 6.73 -23.76 35.62
N PHE A 587 5.77 -22.88 35.88
CA PHE A 587 5.77 -21.98 37.03
C PHE A 587 4.52 -22.18 37.92
N GLN A 588 4.00 -23.41 37.96
CA GLN A 588 2.94 -23.77 38.91
C GLN A 588 3.32 -23.36 40.33
N GLY A 589 2.36 -22.80 41.05
CA GLY A 589 2.53 -22.33 42.41
C GLY A 589 3.10 -20.93 42.58
N LEU A 590 3.51 -20.25 41.50
CA LEU A 590 4.05 -18.89 41.60
C LEU A 590 3.07 -17.89 42.25
N PHE A 591 1.76 -18.10 42.05
CA PHE A 591 0.67 -17.25 42.57
C PHE A 591 -0.12 -17.86 43.74
N ASP A 592 0.32 -18.98 44.32
CA ASP A 592 -0.45 -19.70 45.36
C ASP A 592 -0.58 -18.93 46.69
N SER A 593 0.24 -17.90 46.90
CA SER A 593 0.27 -17.18 48.16
C SER A 593 -0.88 -16.19 48.37
N GLY A 594 -1.81 -16.06 47.43
CA GLY A 594 -2.90 -15.09 47.52
C GLY A 594 -4.24 -15.60 46.95
N PRO A 595 -5.39 -15.14 47.47
CA PRO A 595 -6.70 -15.47 46.93
C PRO A 595 -6.86 -15.05 45.47
N ARG A 596 -7.65 -15.83 44.73
CA ARG A 596 -8.13 -15.46 43.39
C ARG A 596 -9.28 -14.45 43.49
N PRO A 597 -9.48 -13.59 42.47
CA PRO A 597 -8.77 -13.54 41.18
C PRO A 597 -7.33 -13.00 41.30
N HIS A 598 -6.41 -13.54 40.49
CA HIS A 598 -5.02 -13.11 40.45
C HIS A 598 -4.82 -11.95 39.48
N VAL A 599 -4.35 -10.81 39.99
CA VAL A 599 -4.06 -9.61 39.21
C VAL A 599 -2.55 -9.53 38.95
N ALA A 600 -2.13 -9.72 37.70
CA ALA A 600 -0.74 -9.49 37.32
C ALA A 600 -0.48 -8.02 37.01
N LEU A 601 0.47 -7.41 37.71
CA LEU A 601 0.92 -6.03 37.48
C LEU A 601 2.24 -6.01 36.71
N LEU A 602 2.19 -5.66 35.43
CA LEU A 602 3.36 -5.57 34.54
C LEU A 602 3.90 -4.14 34.52
N VAL A 603 5.10 -3.96 35.06
CA VAL A 603 5.70 -2.63 35.25
C VAL A 603 6.88 -2.42 34.31
N GLY A 604 6.70 -1.53 33.34
CA GLY A 604 7.74 -1.12 32.42
C GLY A 604 8.75 -0.17 33.07
N GLY A 605 8.73 1.10 32.74
CA GLY A 605 9.66 2.09 33.30
C GLY A 605 9.75 3.36 32.47
N SER A 606 10.58 4.31 32.93
CA SER A 606 10.72 5.60 32.26
C SER A 606 11.22 5.46 30.82
N ILE A 607 10.55 6.12 29.88
CA ILE A 607 10.95 6.25 28.47
C ILE A 607 10.91 7.72 28.07
N GLY A 608 11.42 8.07 26.87
CA GLY A 608 11.68 9.46 26.49
C GLY A 608 10.56 10.47 26.82
N ARG A 609 9.28 10.11 26.61
CA ARG A 609 8.11 10.97 26.89
C ARG A 609 7.33 10.61 28.14
N TYR A 610 7.63 9.53 28.84
CA TYR A 610 6.83 9.06 29.98
C TYR A 610 7.74 8.75 31.17
N ARG A 611 7.37 9.27 32.34
CA ARG A 611 8.17 9.12 33.56
C ARG A 611 7.47 8.18 34.53
N LEU A 612 8.19 7.14 34.96
CA LEU A 612 7.86 6.34 36.13
C LEU A 612 8.84 6.71 37.23
N ASP A 613 8.49 7.73 38.02
CA ASP A 613 9.22 8.09 39.24
C ASP A 613 8.61 7.41 40.48
N ALA A 614 9.25 7.60 41.63
CA ALA A 614 8.80 7.00 42.89
C ALA A 614 7.35 7.36 43.25
N ALA A 615 6.91 8.60 43.02
CA ALA A 615 5.55 9.03 43.30
C ALA A 615 4.54 8.35 42.37
N THR A 616 4.85 8.28 41.08
CA THR A 616 4.03 7.58 40.09
C THR A 616 3.97 6.09 40.35
N ALA A 617 5.09 5.47 40.73
CA ALA A 617 5.19 4.04 41.05
C ALA A 617 4.39 3.69 42.33
N ARG A 618 4.41 4.58 43.33
CA ARG A 618 3.56 4.45 44.52
C ARG A 618 2.09 4.47 44.16
N ARG A 619 1.66 5.47 43.37
CA ARG A 619 0.27 5.57 42.89
C ARG A 619 -0.16 4.33 42.10
N LEU A 620 0.70 3.83 41.22
CA LEU A 620 0.45 2.60 40.48
C LEU A 620 0.20 1.41 41.42
N GLY A 621 1.03 1.25 42.47
CA GLY A 621 0.86 0.21 43.47
C GLY A 621 -0.45 0.34 44.26
N GLU A 622 -0.74 1.54 44.76
CA GLU A 622 -1.96 1.86 45.51
C GLU A 622 -3.23 1.59 44.71
N GLU A 623 -3.30 2.08 43.46
CA GLU A 623 -4.45 1.85 42.58
C GLU A 623 -4.61 0.37 42.19
N SER A 624 -3.50 -0.35 42.00
CA SER A 624 -3.54 -1.78 41.64
C SER A 624 -4.06 -2.63 42.80
N ILE A 625 -3.65 -2.34 44.04
CA ILE A 625 -4.16 -3.03 45.22
C ILE A 625 -5.62 -2.70 45.45
N ALA A 626 -6.01 -1.43 45.34
CA ALA A 626 -7.41 -1.04 45.47
C ALA A 626 -8.29 -1.81 44.48
N ALA A 627 -7.88 -1.86 43.21
CA ALA A 627 -8.57 -2.62 42.17
C ALA A 627 -8.64 -4.14 42.46
N ALA A 628 -7.58 -4.73 43.02
CA ALA A 628 -7.59 -6.14 43.41
C ALA A 628 -8.50 -6.40 44.63
N ARG A 629 -8.51 -5.52 45.63
CA ARG A 629 -9.39 -5.64 46.80
C ARG A 629 -10.87 -5.54 46.44
N ASP A 630 -11.22 -4.67 45.49
CA ASP A 630 -12.61 -4.50 45.02
C ASP A 630 -13.21 -5.78 44.44
N ILE A 631 -12.36 -6.71 43.96
CA ILE A 631 -12.77 -8.02 43.43
C ILE A 631 -12.37 -9.19 44.34
N GLY A 632 -11.88 -8.93 45.55
CA GLY A 632 -11.41 -9.96 46.50
C GLY A 632 -10.14 -10.70 46.07
N GLY A 633 -9.34 -10.13 45.19
CA GLY A 633 -8.16 -10.75 44.57
C GLY A 633 -6.81 -10.31 45.15
N SER A 634 -5.73 -10.77 44.52
CA SER A 634 -4.34 -10.53 44.93
C SER A 634 -3.48 -9.96 43.81
N VAL A 635 -2.50 -9.09 44.14
CA VAL A 635 -1.58 -8.51 43.15
C VAL A 635 -0.24 -9.22 43.13
N PHE A 636 0.17 -9.65 41.93
CA PHE A 636 1.50 -10.16 41.64
C PHE A 636 2.17 -9.24 40.62
N ALA A 637 3.20 -8.53 41.05
CA ALA A 637 3.89 -7.54 40.22
C ALA A 637 5.22 -8.07 39.68
N ILE A 638 5.56 -7.65 38.46
CA ILE A 638 6.87 -7.89 37.85
C ILE A 638 7.39 -6.60 37.21
N THR A 639 8.65 -6.25 37.50
CA THR A 639 9.30 -5.08 36.90
C THR A 639 10.02 -5.44 35.60
N SER A 640 10.54 -4.43 34.91
CA SER A 640 11.35 -4.62 33.71
C SER A 640 12.76 -4.05 33.90
N ARG A 641 13.66 -4.40 32.98
CA ARG A 641 14.96 -3.75 32.77
C ARG A 641 14.95 -2.21 32.67
N ARG A 642 13.78 -1.58 32.48
CA ARG A 642 13.61 -0.11 32.43
C ARG A 642 13.15 0.50 33.75
N THR A 643 12.72 -0.29 34.73
CA THR A 643 12.27 0.20 36.03
C THR A 643 13.50 0.65 36.84
N SER A 644 13.50 1.89 37.37
CA SER A 644 14.59 2.33 38.24
C SER A 644 14.49 1.69 39.62
N ALA A 645 15.61 1.65 40.36
CA ALA A 645 15.62 1.15 41.72
C ALA A 645 14.70 1.96 42.64
N GLU A 646 14.63 3.29 42.49
CA GLU A 646 13.74 4.11 43.31
C GLU A 646 12.27 3.82 43.03
N ALA A 647 11.90 3.66 41.75
CA ALA A 647 10.54 3.31 41.36
C ALA A 647 10.15 1.91 41.86
N ALA A 648 11.05 0.92 41.74
CA ALA A 648 10.81 -0.43 42.22
C ALA A 648 10.62 -0.46 43.75
N THR A 649 11.44 0.27 44.51
CA THR A 649 11.29 0.36 45.98
C THR A 649 10.01 1.06 46.39
N ALA A 650 9.63 2.15 45.71
CA ALA A 650 8.37 2.84 46.00
C ALA A 650 7.15 1.98 45.68
N LEU A 651 7.21 1.21 44.59
CA LEU A 651 6.17 0.25 44.22
C LEU A 651 6.06 -0.88 45.26
N GLU A 652 7.17 -1.47 45.67
CA GLU A 652 7.19 -2.54 46.68
C GLU A 652 6.60 -2.08 48.02
N ALA A 653 6.97 -0.87 48.45
CA ALA A 653 6.41 -0.28 49.66
C ALA A 653 4.90 -0.03 49.55
N ALA A 654 4.41 0.36 48.37
CA ALA A 654 2.97 0.57 48.13
C ALA A 654 2.20 -0.76 48.10
N LEU A 655 2.78 -1.79 47.46
CA LEU A 655 2.22 -3.14 47.33
C LEU A 655 2.06 -3.87 48.67
N GLY A 656 2.85 -3.51 49.67
CA GLY A 656 2.77 -4.07 51.03
C GLY A 656 3.19 -5.55 51.09
N SER A 657 3.00 -6.17 52.26
CA SER A 657 3.42 -7.57 52.51
C SER A 657 2.52 -8.63 51.87
N GLU A 658 1.29 -8.27 51.47
CA GLU A 658 0.31 -9.19 50.90
C GLU A 658 0.50 -9.42 49.39
N SER A 659 1.33 -8.60 48.74
CA SER A 659 1.61 -8.67 47.31
C SER A 659 3.05 -9.10 47.05
N ARG A 660 3.32 -9.77 45.93
CA ARG A 660 4.69 -10.16 45.54
C ARG A 660 5.21 -9.31 44.41
N LEU A 661 6.40 -8.73 44.58
CA LEU A 661 7.12 -8.02 43.52
C LEU A 661 8.34 -8.82 43.04
N HIS A 662 8.30 -9.30 41.79
CA HIS A 662 9.50 -9.81 41.12
C HIS A 662 10.26 -8.67 40.47
N ARG A 663 11.42 -8.32 41.05
CA ARG A 663 12.32 -7.32 40.47
C ARG A 663 13.13 -7.97 39.34
N TRP A 664 13.06 -7.42 38.12
CA TRP A 664 13.84 -7.89 36.98
C TRP A 664 15.34 -7.92 37.29
N ARG A 665 16.02 -9.00 36.90
CA ARG A 665 17.47 -9.17 37.01
C ARG A 665 18.08 -9.49 35.64
N PRO A 666 19.29 -8.98 35.35
CA PRO A 666 20.01 -9.38 34.15
C PRO A 666 20.38 -10.87 34.20
N ALA A 667 20.30 -11.55 33.05
CA ALA A 667 20.73 -12.95 32.88
C ALA A 667 20.06 -13.97 33.83
N GLU A 668 18.82 -13.71 34.25
CA GLU A 668 18.02 -14.70 34.97
C GLU A 668 17.71 -15.90 34.05
N GLU A 669 18.25 -17.08 34.39
CA GLU A 669 18.15 -18.30 33.57
C GLU A 669 16.70 -18.71 33.27
N ARG A 670 15.78 -18.42 34.21
CA ARG A 670 14.35 -18.69 34.07
C ARG A 670 13.55 -17.39 34.22
N ASN A 671 13.30 -16.71 33.10
CA ASN A 671 12.46 -15.51 33.08
C ASN A 671 11.00 -15.85 33.45
N PRO A 672 10.45 -15.36 34.58
CA PRO A 672 9.09 -15.69 35.00
C PRO A 672 8.01 -14.87 34.26
N TYR A 673 8.37 -13.89 33.43
CA TYR A 673 7.41 -13.01 32.76
C TYR A 673 6.28 -13.74 32.01
N PRO A 674 6.52 -14.79 31.20
CA PRO A 674 5.44 -15.54 30.56
C PRO A 674 4.47 -16.17 31.56
N ALA A 675 4.93 -16.56 32.76
CA ALA A 675 4.08 -17.11 33.81
C ALA A 675 3.14 -16.06 34.40
N TYR A 676 3.59 -14.80 34.55
CA TYR A 676 2.72 -13.71 34.97
C TYR A 676 1.57 -13.49 33.98
N LEU A 677 1.83 -13.62 32.68
CA LEU A 677 0.78 -13.57 31.65
C LEU A 677 -0.13 -14.79 31.73
N ALA A 678 0.42 -15.99 31.94
CA ALA A 678 -0.32 -17.24 31.92
C ALA A 678 -1.19 -17.48 33.16
N LEU A 679 -0.72 -17.10 34.35
CA LEU A 679 -1.38 -17.36 35.64
C LEU A 679 -2.41 -16.30 36.04
N ALA A 680 -2.35 -15.09 35.47
CA ALA A 680 -3.27 -14.02 35.83
C ALA A 680 -4.72 -14.31 35.43
N ASP A 681 -5.68 -13.80 36.19
CA ASP A 681 -7.08 -13.66 35.74
C ASP A 681 -7.32 -12.26 35.15
N VAL A 682 -6.60 -11.24 35.64
CA VAL A 682 -6.64 -9.84 35.17
C VAL A 682 -5.22 -9.30 35.06
N ILE A 683 -4.94 -8.48 34.04
CA ILE A 683 -3.62 -7.90 33.83
C ILE A 683 -3.69 -6.37 33.91
N ILE A 684 -2.89 -5.77 34.78
CA ILE A 684 -2.64 -4.32 34.83
C ILE A 684 -1.27 -4.05 34.21
N VAL A 685 -1.20 -3.10 33.28
CA VAL A 685 0.03 -2.77 32.55
C VAL A 685 0.32 -1.27 32.62
N SER A 686 1.59 -0.91 32.82
CA SER A 686 2.03 0.48 32.69
C SER A 686 1.95 0.94 31.23
N GLY A 687 1.20 2.01 30.96
CA GLY A 687 0.77 2.38 29.61
C GLY A 687 1.90 2.77 28.65
N GLU A 688 3.10 3.07 29.14
CA GLU A 688 4.22 3.42 28.26
C GLU A 688 4.88 2.21 27.59
N SER A 689 4.53 0.99 28.03
CA SER A 689 5.14 -0.25 27.55
C SER A 689 4.35 -0.86 26.38
N GLU A 690 4.70 -0.42 25.16
CA GLU A 690 4.10 -0.92 23.90
C GLU A 690 4.08 -2.46 23.83
N SER A 691 5.19 -3.12 24.14
CA SER A 691 5.29 -4.59 24.09
C SER A 691 4.52 -5.30 25.21
N MET A 692 4.52 -4.78 26.45
CA MET A 692 3.75 -5.43 27.53
C MET A 692 2.24 -5.30 27.30
N LEU A 693 1.78 -4.18 26.72
CA LEU A 693 0.39 -4.05 26.30
C LEU A 693 0.05 -5.06 25.21
N ALA A 694 0.93 -5.21 24.20
CA ALA A 694 0.74 -6.21 23.14
C ALA A 694 0.67 -7.64 23.70
N ASP A 695 1.62 -8.01 24.57
CA ASP A 695 1.67 -9.33 25.19
C ASP A 695 0.43 -9.59 26.06
N ALA A 696 0.01 -8.62 26.88
CA ALA A 696 -1.15 -8.74 27.75
C ALA A 696 -2.45 -8.91 26.96
N ILE A 697 -2.66 -8.11 25.90
CA ILE A 697 -3.84 -8.19 25.05
C ILE A 697 -3.89 -9.53 24.31
N ALA A 698 -2.74 -10.06 23.88
CA ALA A 698 -2.65 -11.35 23.21
C ALA A 698 -3.07 -12.53 24.09
N THR A 699 -3.08 -12.39 25.42
CA THR A 699 -3.58 -13.44 26.33
C THR A 699 -5.10 -13.65 26.25
N GLY A 700 -5.85 -12.68 25.70
CA GLY A 700 -7.32 -12.69 25.72
C GLY A 700 -7.94 -12.40 27.09
N LYS A 701 -7.14 -11.98 28.09
CA LYS A 701 -7.61 -11.64 29.44
C LYS A 701 -8.01 -10.16 29.54
N PRO A 702 -8.81 -9.76 30.56
CA PRO A 702 -9.06 -8.36 30.85
C PRO A 702 -7.76 -7.59 31.09
N VAL A 703 -7.52 -6.53 30.31
CA VAL A 703 -6.33 -5.67 30.42
C VAL A 703 -6.71 -4.27 30.88
N TYR A 704 -6.04 -3.79 31.92
CA TYR A 704 -6.16 -2.45 32.46
C TYR A 704 -4.85 -1.70 32.28
N MET A 705 -4.92 -0.51 31.73
CA MET A 705 -3.77 0.33 31.45
C MET A 705 -3.70 1.46 32.47
N PHE A 706 -2.55 1.60 33.13
CA PHE A 706 -2.24 2.74 33.97
C PHE A 706 -1.51 3.83 33.16
N PRO A 707 -2.08 5.04 33.02
CA PRO A 707 -1.43 6.11 32.27
C PRO A 707 -0.25 6.70 33.06
N LEU A 708 0.91 6.83 32.40
CA LEU A 708 2.07 7.50 32.99
C LEU A 708 2.05 9.00 32.67
N PRO A 709 2.55 9.86 33.57
CA PRO A 709 2.68 11.28 33.29
C PRO A 709 3.68 11.54 32.17
N GLY A 710 3.28 12.45 31.26
CA GLY A 710 4.12 12.92 30.17
C GLY A 710 5.30 13.76 30.67
N ARG A 711 6.44 13.67 29.97
CA ARG A 711 7.62 14.51 30.17
C ARG A 711 7.81 15.46 28.98
N ALA A 712 8.18 16.71 29.27
CA ALA A 712 8.54 17.67 28.25
C ALA A 712 9.66 17.12 27.33
N SER A 713 9.46 17.24 26.02
CA SER A 713 10.44 16.82 25.04
C SER A 713 11.70 17.71 25.11
N GLY A 714 12.88 17.09 25.10
CA GLY A 714 14.15 17.80 24.92
C GLY A 714 14.25 18.47 23.54
N VAL A 715 15.32 19.24 23.31
CA VAL A 715 15.52 20.03 22.06
C VAL A 715 15.32 19.19 20.80
N LYS A 716 15.93 17.99 20.73
CA LYS A 716 15.77 17.07 19.61
C LYS A 716 14.31 16.65 19.39
N GLY A 717 13.58 16.33 20.47
CA GLY A 717 12.18 15.92 20.38
C GLY A 717 11.26 17.05 19.93
N ARG A 718 11.55 18.29 20.34
CA ARG A 718 10.84 19.49 19.87
C ARG A 718 11.11 19.75 18.39
N PHE A 719 12.36 19.62 17.95
CA PHE A 719 12.70 19.73 16.52
C PHE A 719 12.00 18.66 15.68
N GLN A 720 12.04 17.38 16.09
CA GLN A 720 11.34 16.29 15.40
C GLN A 720 9.83 16.55 15.30
N ARG A 721 9.23 17.05 16.39
CA ARG A 721 7.81 17.43 16.41
C ARG A 721 7.53 18.59 15.46
N TRP A 722 8.33 19.65 15.49
CA TRP A 722 8.17 20.79 14.58
C TRP A 722 8.27 20.38 13.11
N VAL A 723 9.26 19.57 12.74
CA VAL A 723 9.41 19.06 11.35
C VAL A 723 8.19 18.23 10.96
N TYR A 724 7.73 17.34 11.84
CA TYR A 724 6.55 16.51 11.58
C TYR A 724 5.27 17.35 11.47
N ASP A 725 5.01 18.26 12.40
CA ASP A 725 3.81 19.09 12.36
C ASP A 725 3.80 19.96 11.10
N ARG A 726 4.95 20.52 10.72
CA ARG A 726 5.13 21.25 9.45
C ARG A 726 4.93 20.36 8.21
N SER A 727 5.26 19.07 8.27
CA SER A 727 5.01 18.15 7.16
C SER A 727 3.54 17.80 6.99
N GLN A 728 2.74 17.94 8.06
CA GLN A 728 1.30 17.65 8.07
C GLN A 728 0.42 18.90 7.84
N GLU A 729 1.01 20.09 7.71
CA GLU A 729 0.24 21.31 7.44
C GLU A 729 -0.49 21.22 6.09
N GLN A 730 -1.77 21.59 6.10
CA GLN A 730 -2.65 21.62 4.93
C GLN A 730 -3.18 23.04 4.69
N PRO A 731 -2.30 23.99 4.29
CA PRO A 731 -2.71 25.37 4.10
C PRO A 731 -3.74 25.50 2.97
N LEU A 732 -4.67 26.44 3.11
CA LEU A 732 -5.66 26.72 2.08
C LEU A 732 -5.09 27.65 1.00
N ASN A 733 -5.58 27.51 -0.23
CA ASN A 733 -5.35 28.45 -1.32
C ASN A 733 -6.38 29.60 -1.27
N LYS A 734 -6.27 30.55 -2.21
CA LYS A 734 -7.21 31.69 -2.34
C LYS A 734 -8.67 31.28 -2.59
N ARG A 735 -8.93 30.03 -2.98
CA ARG A 735 -10.26 29.46 -3.22
C ARG A 735 -10.79 28.68 -2.00
N GLY A 736 -10.08 28.71 -0.87
CA GLY A 736 -10.48 27.99 0.34
C GLY A 736 -10.35 26.47 0.28
N THR A 737 -9.63 25.92 -0.71
CA THR A 737 -9.30 24.49 -0.76
C THR A 737 -7.84 24.26 -0.39
N VAL A 738 -7.50 23.08 0.15
CA VAL A 738 -6.13 22.75 0.55
C VAL A 738 -5.20 22.83 -0.66
N ARG A 739 -4.09 23.55 -0.54
CA ARG A 739 -3.09 23.64 -1.60
C ARG A 739 -2.12 22.46 -1.54
N PRO A 740 -1.55 22.03 -2.68
CA PRO A 740 -0.47 21.05 -2.67
C PRO A 740 0.73 21.51 -1.82
N GLN A 741 1.45 20.55 -1.23
CA GLN A 741 2.67 20.78 -0.44
C GLN A 741 3.70 21.60 -1.24
N ARG A 742 4.23 22.67 -0.66
CA ARG A 742 5.28 23.51 -1.28
C ARG A 742 6.31 23.97 -0.25
N GLY A 743 7.46 24.42 -0.73
CA GLY A 743 8.50 25.04 0.09
C GLY A 743 8.88 24.19 1.31
N LEU A 744 8.69 24.78 2.50
CA LEU A 744 9.08 24.17 3.77
C LEU A 744 8.24 22.95 4.14
N GLU A 745 6.93 22.92 3.84
CA GLU A 745 6.06 21.75 4.09
C GLU A 745 6.62 20.52 3.35
N ARG A 746 6.93 20.69 2.06
CA ARG A 746 7.46 19.63 1.20
C ARG A 746 8.87 19.20 1.64
N LEU A 747 9.71 20.14 2.05
CA LEU A 747 11.05 19.82 2.58
C LEU A 747 10.92 18.98 3.86
N CYS A 748 10.10 19.41 4.82
CA CYS A 748 9.86 18.68 6.06
C CYS A 748 9.29 17.28 5.78
N ALA A 749 8.32 17.15 4.87
CA ALA A 749 7.75 15.87 4.48
C ALA A 749 8.81 14.95 3.84
N ARG A 750 9.68 15.46 2.97
CA ARG A 750 10.79 14.69 2.38
C ARG A 750 11.86 14.30 3.40
N LEU A 751 12.09 15.12 4.43
CA LEU A 751 12.98 14.76 5.55
C LEU A 751 12.41 13.59 6.36
N VAL A 752 11.10 13.56 6.56
CA VAL A 752 10.40 12.47 7.26
C VAL A 752 10.36 11.20 6.41
N GLU A 753 9.88 11.28 5.17
CA GLU A 753 9.83 10.15 4.22
C GLU A 753 11.21 9.57 3.94
N GLY A 754 12.20 10.45 3.78
CA GLY A 754 13.59 10.03 3.62
C GLY A 754 14.19 9.43 4.88
N GLY A 755 13.53 9.56 6.04
CA GLY A 755 13.95 9.10 7.35
C GLY A 755 15.07 9.91 8.02
N PHE A 756 15.44 11.05 7.45
CA PHE A 756 16.41 11.98 8.06
C PHE A 756 15.87 12.53 9.38
N VAL A 757 14.55 12.63 9.51
CA VAL A 757 13.86 12.99 10.74
C VAL A 757 12.83 11.92 11.07
N GLU A 758 13.03 11.20 12.17
CA GLU A 758 12.03 10.25 12.67
C GLU A 758 10.84 11.01 13.30
N PRO A 759 9.58 10.78 12.86
CA PRO A 759 8.38 11.35 13.47
C PRO A 759 8.30 11.02 14.97
N PRO A 760 7.84 11.93 15.84
CA PRO A 760 7.71 11.62 17.26
C PRO A 760 6.71 10.49 17.49
N ARG A 761 7.04 9.52 18.35
CA ARG A 761 6.09 8.48 18.81
C ARG A 761 4.90 9.13 19.50
N ASP A 762 3.74 8.54 19.29
CA ASP A 762 2.46 9.00 19.82
C ASP A 762 1.71 7.88 20.55
N LEU A 763 2.09 7.62 21.79
CA LEU A 763 1.41 6.57 22.56
C LEU A 763 -0.02 6.95 22.90
N GLU A 764 -0.39 8.24 22.89
CA GLU A 764 -1.79 8.66 23.04
C GLU A 764 -2.65 8.10 21.89
N LEU A 765 -2.18 8.21 20.64
CA LEU A 765 -2.85 7.59 19.49
C LEU A 765 -2.99 6.07 19.65
N MET A 766 -1.96 5.39 20.16
CA MET A 766 -2.05 3.96 20.47
C MET A 766 -3.11 3.70 21.54
N HIS A 767 -3.04 4.40 22.67
CA HIS A 767 -3.95 4.24 23.81
C HIS A 767 -5.41 4.49 23.43
N GLU A 768 -5.68 5.56 22.69
CA GLU A 768 -7.02 5.88 22.20
C GLU A 768 -7.54 4.81 21.25
N GLY A 769 -6.69 4.28 20.36
CA GLY A 769 -7.04 3.14 19.52
C GLY A 769 -7.41 1.92 20.34
N LEU A 770 -6.57 1.53 21.32
CA LEU A 770 -6.82 0.36 22.16
C LEU A 770 -8.07 0.51 23.04
N LEU A 771 -8.36 1.71 23.53
CA LEU A 771 -9.58 2.01 24.29
C LEU A 771 -10.83 1.96 23.41
N ARG A 772 -10.75 2.54 22.20
CA ARG A 772 -11.86 2.55 21.23
C ARG A 772 -12.21 1.14 20.77
N ASP A 773 -11.19 0.32 20.52
CA ASP A 773 -11.35 -1.05 20.03
C ASP A 773 -11.66 -2.04 21.17
N GLY A 774 -11.73 -1.56 22.43
CA GLY A 774 -12.10 -2.38 23.59
C GLY A 774 -11.01 -3.33 24.11
N PHE A 775 -9.79 -3.27 23.58
CA PHE A 775 -8.69 -4.15 24.02
C PHE A 775 -8.21 -3.86 25.44
N VAL A 776 -8.35 -2.61 25.90
CA VAL A 776 -7.93 -2.20 27.25
C VAL A 776 -8.97 -1.29 27.90
N ARG A 777 -8.95 -1.23 29.23
CA ARG A 777 -9.62 -0.19 30.03
C ARG A 777 -8.61 0.65 30.78
N ARG A 778 -8.97 1.85 31.23
CA ARG A 778 -8.13 2.63 32.14
C ARG A 778 -8.22 2.03 33.55
N LEU A 779 -7.09 1.93 34.25
CA LEU A 779 -7.10 1.64 35.68
C LEU A 779 -7.90 2.72 36.41
N GLY A 780 -8.76 2.32 37.36
CA GLY A 780 -9.76 3.16 38.01
C GLY A 780 -11.19 2.98 37.48
N ALA A 781 -11.37 2.33 36.33
CA ALA A 781 -12.67 1.76 35.95
C ALA A 781 -12.94 0.46 36.72
N PRO A 782 -14.21 0.05 36.93
CA PRO A 782 -14.55 -1.22 37.56
C PRO A 782 -13.83 -2.42 36.90
N ILE A 783 -13.27 -3.31 37.73
CA ILE A 783 -12.63 -4.53 37.24
C ILE A 783 -13.69 -5.54 36.81
N LEU A 784 -13.66 -5.97 35.55
CA LEU A 784 -14.46 -7.08 35.06
C LEU A 784 -13.55 -8.25 34.75
N LEU A 785 -14.01 -9.46 35.07
CA LEU A 785 -13.27 -10.70 34.86
C LEU A 785 -13.40 -11.24 33.43
N SER A 786 -14.29 -10.65 32.62
CA SER A 786 -14.46 -10.98 31.21
C SER A 786 -13.81 -9.92 30.32
N PRO A 787 -13.08 -10.33 29.26
CA PRO A 787 -12.50 -9.40 28.31
C PRO A 787 -13.61 -8.67 27.53
N ALA A 788 -13.33 -7.44 27.08
CA ALA A 788 -14.28 -6.65 26.30
C ALA A 788 -14.17 -6.89 24.78
N ALA A 789 -13.05 -7.44 24.32
CA ALA A 789 -12.75 -7.71 22.93
C ALA A 789 -11.94 -9.02 22.80
N PRO A 790 -12.02 -9.72 21.65
CA PRO A 790 -11.12 -10.84 21.37
C PRO A 790 -9.65 -10.39 21.34
N PRO A 791 -8.67 -11.29 21.54
CA PRO A 791 -7.26 -10.93 21.50
C PRO A 791 -6.84 -10.39 20.13
N ALA A 792 -5.97 -9.39 20.13
CA ALA A 792 -5.42 -8.82 18.90
C ALA A 792 -4.49 -9.82 18.18
N ARG A 793 -4.77 -10.10 16.90
CA ARG A 793 -4.05 -11.06 16.04
C ARG A 793 -3.18 -10.38 14.98
N GLU A 794 -2.31 -9.48 15.45
CA GLU A 794 -1.43 -8.69 14.57
C GLU A 794 -0.43 -9.57 13.81
N VAL A 795 0.15 -10.58 14.48
CA VAL A 795 1.15 -11.44 13.87
C VAL A 795 0.56 -12.28 12.74
N GLU A 796 -0.67 -12.75 12.90
CA GLU A 796 -1.41 -13.51 11.88
C GLU A 796 -1.77 -12.63 10.69
N HIS A 797 -2.18 -11.38 10.93
CA HIS A 797 -2.44 -10.43 9.85
C HIS A 797 -1.17 -10.12 9.05
N VAL A 798 -0.05 -9.91 9.74
CA VAL A 798 1.25 -9.68 9.09
C VAL A 798 1.71 -10.94 8.34
N ALA A 799 1.59 -12.12 8.94
CA ALA A 799 1.95 -13.40 8.30
C ALA A 799 1.15 -13.63 7.03
N ARG A 800 -0.17 -13.37 7.06
CA ARG A 800 -1.03 -13.39 5.86
C ARG A 800 -0.52 -12.44 4.79
N ARG A 801 -0.21 -11.19 5.15
CA ARG A 801 0.33 -10.23 4.16
C ARG A 801 1.66 -10.70 3.58
N VAL A 802 2.51 -11.35 4.35
CA VAL A 802 3.75 -11.94 3.84
C VAL A 802 3.46 -13.13 2.91
N ARG A 803 2.53 -14.03 3.24
CA ARG A 803 2.11 -15.12 2.33
C ARG A 803 1.52 -14.59 1.02
N GLN A 804 0.79 -13.48 1.05
CA GLN A 804 0.29 -12.79 -0.14
C GLN A 804 1.43 -12.27 -1.03
N LEU A 805 2.52 -11.75 -0.46
CA LEU A 805 3.70 -11.41 -1.28
C LEU A 805 4.11 -12.62 -2.13
N PHE A 806 4.10 -13.81 -1.52
CA PHE A 806 4.45 -15.10 -2.13
C PHE A 806 3.32 -15.73 -2.95
N GLY A 807 2.19 -15.06 -3.19
CA GLY A 807 1.08 -15.63 -3.95
C GLY A 807 0.55 -16.96 -3.39
N LEU A 808 0.80 -17.22 -2.09
CA LEU A 808 0.41 -18.45 -1.38
C LEU A 808 -0.92 -18.28 -0.64
N GLU A 809 -1.44 -17.06 -0.55
CA GLU A 809 -2.73 -16.74 0.06
C GLU A 809 -3.40 -15.65 -0.79
N ALA A 810 -4.69 -15.79 -1.08
CA ALA A 810 -5.42 -14.81 -1.88
C ALA A 810 -5.53 -13.47 -1.14
N ALA A 811 -5.40 -12.35 -1.86
CA ALA A 811 -5.52 -11.01 -1.29
C ALA A 811 -6.90 -10.74 -0.62
N HIS A 812 -7.94 -11.45 -1.07
CA HIS A 812 -9.35 -11.24 -0.70
C HIS A 812 -9.89 -12.21 0.37
N ALA A 813 -9.04 -13.08 0.93
CA ALA A 813 -9.42 -13.90 2.07
C ALA A 813 -9.36 -13.06 3.36
N ASP A 814 -10.26 -12.07 3.50
CA ASP A 814 -10.47 -11.37 4.77
C ASP A 814 -11.63 -12.02 5.53
N PRO A 815 -11.38 -12.72 6.64
CA PRO A 815 -12.43 -13.28 7.49
C PRO A 815 -13.39 -12.22 8.03
N ALA A 816 -12.95 -10.96 8.20
CA ALA A 816 -13.80 -9.89 8.72
C ALA A 816 -14.97 -9.56 7.76
N ALA A 817 -14.77 -9.73 6.45
CA ALA A 817 -15.84 -9.60 5.46
C ALA A 817 -16.79 -10.80 5.46
N ARG A 818 -16.33 -11.97 5.94
CA ARG A 818 -17.16 -13.17 6.10
C ARG A 818 -17.95 -13.14 7.41
N GLU A 819 -17.34 -12.70 8.51
CA GLU A 819 -18.04 -12.46 9.79
C GLU A 819 -19.06 -11.32 9.68
N ALA A 820 -18.77 -10.24 8.92
CA ALA A 820 -19.76 -9.20 8.64
C ALA A 820 -20.96 -9.72 7.82
N ARG A 821 -20.73 -10.65 6.87
CA ARG A 821 -21.81 -11.30 6.10
C ARG A 821 -22.59 -12.35 6.90
N GLU A 822 -21.93 -13.03 7.83
CA GLU A 822 -22.58 -14.00 8.72
C GLU A 822 -23.37 -13.29 9.83
N MET A 823 -22.97 -12.07 10.24
CA MET A 823 -23.73 -11.21 11.15
C MET A 823 -24.88 -10.42 10.48
N GLU A 824 -24.88 -10.25 9.15
CA GLU A 824 -26.06 -9.73 8.41
C GLU A 824 -27.12 -10.82 8.16
N HIS A 825 -26.78 -12.09 8.40
CA HIS A 825 -27.68 -13.24 8.24
C HIS A 825 -28.16 -13.86 9.56
N VAL A 826 -27.86 -13.23 10.70
CA VAL A 826 -28.40 -13.54 12.04
C VAL A 826 -29.10 -12.29 12.57
#